data_AF-A0A7V9MQ90-F1
#
_entry.id   AF-A0A7V9MQ90-F1
#
_cell.length_a   1.000
_cell.length_b   1.000
_cell.length_c   1.000
_cell.angle_alpha   90.00
_cell.angle_beta   90.00
_cell.angle_gamma   90.00
#
_symmetry.space_group_name_H-M   'P 1'
#
loop_
_entity.id
_entity.type
_entity.pdbx_description
1 polymer ?
#
loop_
_entity_poly.entity_id
_entity_poly.type
_entity_poly.pdbx_seq_one_letter_code
_entity_poly.pdbx_strand_id
1 'polypeptide(L)'
;MNTFFCYDRALNFLVHRRLSHVTILLAVTALPLAASARSESGKHCVWRIKNAKAPFYLVGSIHALSARDYPLAPPFQQALKDSKRLLFEYDPKRSAEFATKLTASAKYPKGQDVRNKIHRQTLAYLRQYVQTVEVHYDKNKKQHVEVGGFDRAMVMRPWALSLMLGVPGYSDVSSHQGVDAYLGTQAHKLGKETGGLETPEEHVAVLSGLTDLDGEILLLDCLVYARKSRSDYDHIRAAWKRGDTDAITKSDARLRNEAWWIAQRLVEERNVRWLPRIEREIKSGRPPRLWPAPCITPVRIASSRSCASAVTTLSSSKMRDARQTFAFGQASAFVLPSTMIRTAALLLATIYVFAASVFGSEAPGGKCCVWRVTNLSVPFYLVGTLHALSASDYPLPAPYEQAIRDSKRLLFEIDPSPKSDFPEKFAKASSYPKGDDITHHVHPQTLAYLWKNFRISNYDTRTFRIGDHYVGNIRNMRPWAIVSFIWGIRGYNDVFSSHGVDEHIAYQASRRGAEEAGLESNDDHVEVLKGMADMDAEIMLLDALVKGDKRRDEFNEVRAAWKRGDVTALAAHGEREKKQNLGASLRLLDYRNLRWIRRIEAEMKTGKPTSIVAGTAHFCGPNSVIDLLQKRGYKIEQL
;
A
#
# COMPACT_ATOMS: atom_id res chain seq x y z
N MET A 1 -0.43 -45.87 33.07
CA MET A 1 -1.22 -46.99 33.65
C MET A 1 -2.70 -46.72 33.41
N ASN A 2 -3.54 -47.75 33.50
CA ASN A 2 -4.92 -47.70 32.98
C ASN A 2 -5.94 -47.08 33.95
N THR A 3 -6.95 -46.43 33.36
CA THR A 3 -8.39 -46.41 33.66
C THR A 3 -8.92 -46.68 35.09
N PHE A 4 -9.98 -45.97 35.46
CA PHE A 4 -11.20 -46.59 36.02
C PHE A 4 -12.47 -45.84 35.57
N PHE A 5 -13.66 -46.35 35.93
CA PHE A 5 -14.92 -46.19 35.19
C PHE A 5 -16.14 -45.99 36.13
N CYS A 6 -17.30 -45.64 35.53
CA CYS A 6 -18.68 -45.77 36.05
C CYS A 6 -19.15 -44.88 37.22
N TYR A 7 -20.32 -44.25 37.02
CA TYR A 7 -21.57 -44.74 37.64
C TYR A 7 -22.79 -44.40 36.76
N ASP A 8 -23.91 -45.12 36.93
CA ASP A 8 -25.15 -45.05 36.12
C ASP A 8 -26.39 -45.36 36.99
N ARG A 9 -27.60 -45.03 36.49
CA ARG A 9 -28.96 -45.38 36.99
C ARG A 9 -29.48 -44.67 38.24
N ALA A 10 -30.80 -44.47 38.42
CA ALA A 10 -31.98 -44.44 37.52
C ALA A 10 -33.23 -43.97 38.32
N LEU A 11 -34.35 -43.62 37.64
CA LEU A 11 -35.69 -44.22 37.86
C LEU A 11 -36.73 -43.75 36.80
N ASN A 12 -37.90 -44.42 36.76
CA ASN A 12 -39.02 -44.20 35.81
C ASN A 12 -40.32 -43.79 36.53
N PHE A 13 -41.31 -43.26 35.80
CA PHE A 13 -42.74 -43.53 36.04
C PHE A 13 -43.57 -43.50 34.73
N LEU A 14 -44.73 -44.19 34.70
CA LEU A 14 -45.55 -44.48 33.50
C LEU A 14 -46.90 -43.74 33.49
N VAL A 15 -47.45 -43.54 32.28
CA VAL A 15 -48.90 -43.75 31.97
C VAL A 15 -49.03 -44.41 30.58
N HIS A 16 -50.03 -45.29 30.39
CA HIS A 16 -50.28 -46.07 29.16
C HIS A 16 -51.32 -45.48 28.21
N ARG A 17 -51.27 -45.87 26.92
CA ARG A 17 -52.47 -46.40 26.22
C ARG A 17 -52.14 -47.42 25.10
N ARG A 18 -53.01 -48.41 24.89
CA ARG A 18 -53.02 -49.41 23.78
C ARG A 18 -53.87 -48.84 22.60
N LEU A 19 -54.01 -49.37 21.37
CA LEU A 19 -53.97 -50.70 20.69
C LEU A 19 -53.55 -50.47 19.19
N SER A 20 -53.24 -51.41 18.27
CA SER A 20 -52.91 -52.86 18.25
C SER A 20 -52.52 -53.38 16.83
N HIS A 21 -51.77 -54.50 16.79
CA HIS A 21 -51.90 -55.68 15.89
C HIS A 21 -51.38 -55.76 14.42
N VAL A 22 -50.80 -56.96 14.17
CA VAL A 22 -50.69 -57.77 12.91
C VAL A 22 -49.55 -57.49 11.90
N THR A 23 -48.91 -58.61 11.53
CA THR A 23 -47.76 -58.78 10.63
C THR A 23 -48.21 -59.17 9.22
N ILE A 24 -47.54 -58.68 8.17
CA ILE A 24 -47.47 -59.38 6.87
C ILE A 24 -46.00 -59.47 6.44
N LEU A 25 -45.59 -60.68 6.03
CA LEU A 25 -44.28 -60.96 5.46
C LEU A 25 -44.38 -60.93 3.93
N LEU A 26 -43.58 -60.10 3.26
CA LEU A 26 -43.48 -60.12 1.79
C LEU A 26 -42.02 -59.95 1.38
N ALA A 27 -41.43 -61.02 0.84
CA ALA A 27 -40.11 -60.98 0.23
C ALA A 27 -40.22 -60.41 -1.19
N VAL A 28 -39.54 -59.29 -1.43
CA VAL A 28 -39.36 -58.72 -2.78
C VAL A 28 -37.86 -58.67 -3.08
N THR A 29 -37.50 -59.05 -4.30
CA THR A 29 -36.11 -59.24 -4.73
C THR A 29 -35.33 -57.93 -4.73
N ALA A 30 -34.26 -57.88 -3.92
CA ALA A 30 -33.34 -56.76 -3.89
C ALA A 30 -32.42 -56.76 -5.14
N LEU A 31 -32.95 -56.29 -6.27
CA LEU A 31 -32.12 -55.76 -7.35
C LEU A 31 -31.20 -54.67 -6.77
N PRO A 32 -29.88 -54.74 -6.98
CA PRO A 32 -29.00 -53.67 -6.55
C PRO A 32 -29.26 -52.43 -7.42
N LEU A 33 -30.11 -51.51 -6.94
CA LEU A 33 -30.07 -50.15 -7.42
C LEU A 33 -28.68 -49.60 -7.12
N ALA A 34 -27.83 -49.58 -8.15
CA ALA A 34 -26.62 -48.79 -8.15
C ALA A 34 -27.05 -47.33 -7.96
N ALA A 35 -27.01 -46.86 -6.71
CA ALA A 35 -27.27 -45.48 -6.36
C ALA A 35 -26.22 -44.62 -7.05
N SER A 36 -26.54 -44.17 -8.26
CA SER A 36 -25.68 -43.31 -9.06
C SER A 36 -25.50 -42.02 -8.29
N ALA A 37 -24.38 -41.94 -7.55
CA ALA A 37 -24.06 -40.83 -6.69
C ALA A 37 -24.00 -39.58 -7.55
N ARG A 38 -25.06 -38.78 -7.46
CA ARG A 38 -25.27 -37.60 -8.30
C ARG A 38 -24.19 -36.59 -7.93
N SER A 39 -23.06 -36.64 -8.63
CA SER A 39 -21.94 -35.74 -8.41
C SER A 39 -22.47 -34.32 -8.42
N GLU A 40 -22.27 -33.59 -7.33
CA GLU A 40 -22.47 -32.15 -7.35
C GLU A 40 -21.59 -31.60 -8.48
N SER A 41 -22.21 -31.01 -9.50
CA SER A 41 -21.53 -30.47 -10.68
C SER A 41 -20.92 -29.09 -10.41
N GLY A 42 -20.65 -28.80 -9.13
CA GLY A 42 -20.08 -27.55 -8.66
C GLY A 42 -18.62 -27.39 -9.06
N LYS A 43 -18.21 -26.14 -9.29
CA LYS A 43 -16.79 -25.80 -9.20
C LYS A 43 -16.38 -25.85 -7.72
N HIS A 44 -15.11 -26.15 -7.47
CA HIS A 44 -14.50 -26.12 -6.15
C HIS A 44 -13.04 -25.64 -6.30
N CYS A 45 -12.41 -25.19 -5.21
CA CYS A 45 -10.99 -24.77 -5.21
C CYS A 45 -10.01 -25.96 -5.28
N VAL A 46 -10.19 -26.85 -6.25
CA VAL A 46 -9.29 -27.99 -6.55
C VAL A 46 -9.09 -28.07 -8.06
N TRP A 47 -7.84 -27.94 -8.50
CA TRP A 47 -7.45 -27.99 -9.91
C TRP A 47 -6.53 -29.19 -10.15
N ARG A 48 -6.69 -29.88 -11.28
CA ARG A 48 -5.83 -30.99 -11.69
C ARG A 48 -5.00 -30.59 -12.91
N ILE A 49 -3.68 -30.74 -12.82
CA ILE A 49 -2.77 -30.51 -13.95
C ILE A 49 -2.86 -31.70 -14.89
N LYS A 50 -3.29 -31.46 -16.14
CA LYS A 50 -3.52 -32.53 -17.15
C LYS A 50 -2.25 -33.01 -17.84
N ASN A 51 -1.22 -32.17 -17.91
CA ASN A 51 0.07 -32.42 -18.57
C ASN A 51 1.20 -32.80 -17.59
N ALA A 52 0.86 -33.35 -16.42
CA ALA A 52 1.81 -33.87 -15.44
C ALA A 52 2.07 -35.37 -15.63
N LYS A 53 3.28 -35.85 -15.31
CA LYS A 53 3.67 -37.28 -15.42
C LYS A 53 2.96 -38.20 -14.42
N ALA A 54 2.32 -37.64 -13.41
CA ALA A 54 1.55 -38.32 -12.37
C ALA A 54 0.36 -37.41 -11.99
N PRO A 55 -0.69 -37.92 -11.30
CA PRO A 55 -1.77 -37.08 -10.80
C PRO A 55 -1.21 -35.95 -9.91
N PHE A 56 -1.37 -34.72 -10.36
CA PHE A 56 -0.90 -33.52 -9.65
C PHE A 56 -2.07 -32.55 -9.49
N TYR A 57 -2.27 -32.11 -8.25
CA TYR A 57 -3.41 -31.29 -7.84
C TYR A 57 -2.92 -30.01 -7.16
N LEU A 58 -3.58 -28.89 -7.46
CA LEU A 58 -3.51 -27.66 -6.69
C LEU A 58 -4.79 -27.56 -5.86
N VAL A 59 -4.67 -27.23 -4.58
CA VAL A 59 -5.80 -27.18 -3.63
C VAL A 59 -5.78 -25.83 -2.94
N GLY A 60 -6.83 -25.03 -3.14
CA GLY A 60 -7.04 -23.79 -2.41
C GLY A 60 -7.64 -24.09 -1.04
N SER A 61 -6.87 -23.88 0.01
CA SER A 61 -7.31 -23.99 1.40
C SER A 61 -8.05 -22.74 1.88
N ILE A 62 -8.89 -22.91 2.89
CA ILE A 62 -9.33 -21.84 3.79
C ILE A 62 -8.92 -22.25 5.21
N HIS A 63 -8.20 -21.36 5.91
CA HIS A 63 -7.46 -21.70 7.14
C HIS A 63 -8.34 -21.87 8.37
N ALA A 64 -9.63 -21.56 8.31
CA ALA A 64 -10.58 -21.81 9.39
C ALA A 64 -11.95 -22.18 8.79
N LEU A 65 -12.59 -23.17 9.40
CA LEU A 65 -13.94 -23.64 9.05
C LEU A 65 -14.70 -24.02 10.33
N SER A 66 -15.95 -24.44 10.14
CA SER A 66 -16.81 -25.00 11.18
C SER A 66 -17.07 -26.49 10.94
N ALA A 67 -17.39 -27.28 11.98
CA ALA A 67 -17.50 -28.73 11.86
C ALA A 67 -18.55 -29.20 10.82
N ARG A 68 -19.59 -28.39 10.60
CA ARG A 68 -20.63 -28.53 9.55
C ARG A 68 -20.14 -28.33 8.10
N ASP A 69 -18.88 -27.99 7.90
CA ASP A 69 -18.24 -27.92 6.57
C ASP A 69 -17.57 -29.23 6.14
N TYR A 70 -17.67 -30.26 7.00
CA TYR A 70 -17.17 -31.61 6.73
C TYR A 70 -18.34 -32.60 6.50
N PRO A 71 -18.16 -33.62 5.63
CA PRO A 71 -16.97 -33.92 4.84
C PRO A 71 -16.70 -32.91 3.72
N LEU A 72 -15.44 -32.74 3.35
CA LEU A 72 -15.05 -31.89 2.21
C LEU A 72 -15.63 -32.44 0.90
N ALA A 73 -15.90 -31.54 -0.07
CA ALA A 73 -16.46 -31.92 -1.37
C ALA A 73 -15.59 -32.98 -2.11
N PRO A 74 -16.19 -33.85 -2.95
CA PRO A 74 -15.51 -35.01 -3.53
C PRO A 74 -14.14 -34.74 -4.19
N PRO A 75 -13.89 -33.61 -4.89
CA PRO A 75 -12.57 -33.33 -5.47
C PRO A 75 -11.43 -33.25 -4.44
N PHE A 76 -11.68 -32.76 -3.22
CA PHE A 76 -10.66 -32.73 -2.15
C PHE A 76 -10.31 -34.15 -1.70
N GLN A 77 -11.33 -35.01 -1.56
CA GLN A 77 -11.14 -36.41 -1.18
C GLN A 77 -10.39 -37.19 -2.27
N GLN A 78 -10.72 -36.95 -3.54
CA GLN A 78 -10.07 -37.58 -4.69
C GLN A 78 -8.61 -37.12 -4.83
N ALA A 79 -8.33 -35.82 -4.68
CA ALA A 79 -6.97 -35.28 -4.69
C ALA A 79 -6.12 -35.88 -3.55
N LEU A 80 -6.66 -35.98 -2.34
CA LEU A 80 -6.01 -36.64 -1.19
C LEU A 80 -5.77 -38.13 -1.45
N LYS A 81 -6.73 -38.84 -2.03
CA LYS A 81 -6.64 -40.27 -2.36
C LYS A 81 -5.48 -40.54 -3.32
N ASP A 82 -5.46 -39.85 -4.46
CA ASP A 82 -4.49 -40.02 -5.54
C ASP A 82 -3.07 -39.58 -5.16
N SER A 83 -2.94 -38.55 -4.32
CA SER A 83 -1.63 -37.96 -3.98
C SER A 83 -0.87 -38.79 -2.95
N LYS A 84 0.37 -39.18 -3.27
CA LYS A 84 1.29 -39.84 -2.31
C LYS A 84 1.99 -38.85 -1.37
N ARG A 85 2.10 -37.59 -1.78
CA ARG A 85 2.78 -36.49 -1.09
C ARG A 85 1.91 -35.24 -1.16
N LEU A 86 1.84 -34.49 -0.07
CA LEU A 86 1.18 -33.18 0.00
C LEU A 86 2.22 -32.10 0.28
N LEU A 87 2.13 -30.97 -0.40
CA LEU A 87 2.93 -29.78 -0.13
C LEU A 87 2.02 -28.65 0.34
N PHE A 88 2.36 -28.08 1.49
CA PHE A 88 1.68 -26.96 2.14
C PHE A 88 2.52 -25.70 1.98
N GLU A 89 2.07 -24.54 2.47
CA GLU A 89 2.88 -23.33 2.43
C GLU A 89 4.22 -23.52 3.18
N TYR A 90 4.17 -24.10 4.39
CA TYR A 90 5.33 -24.65 5.10
C TYR A 90 4.99 -26.09 5.57
N ASP A 91 5.99 -26.95 5.82
CA ASP A 91 5.72 -28.34 6.26
C ASP A 91 5.07 -28.37 7.65
N PRO A 92 3.85 -28.95 7.83
CA PRO A 92 3.19 -29.03 9.13
C PRO A 92 3.99 -29.78 10.21
N LYS A 93 5.01 -30.55 9.84
CA LYS A 93 5.97 -31.14 10.81
C LYS A 93 6.84 -30.10 11.51
N ARG A 94 6.99 -28.90 10.94
CA ARG A 94 7.78 -27.78 11.49
C ARG A 94 6.92 -26.72 12.20
N SER A 95 5.65 -27.01 12.51
CA SER A 95 4.72 -26.05 13.15
C SER A 95 5.21 -25.48 14.49
N ALA A 96 5.91 -26.26 15.32
CA ALA A 96 6.49 -25.77 16.57
C ALA A 96 7.57 -24.70 16.31
N GLU A 97 8.45 -24.96 15.33
CA GLU A 97 9.49 -24.03 14.90
C GLU A 97 8.90 -22.75 14.27
N PHE A 98 7.89 -22.89 13.42
CA PHE A 98 7.13 -21.78 12.86
C PHE A 98 6.52 -20.91 13.97
N ALA A 99 5.80 -21.51 14.93
CA ALA A 99 5.19 -20.80 16.04
C ALA A 99 6.23 -20.04 16.89
N THR A 100 7.40 -20.63 17.14
CA THR A 100 8.53 -19.95 17.81
C THR A 100 9.02 -18.73 17.02
N LYS A 101 9.34 -18.90 15.73
CA LYS A 101 9.86 -17.82 14.87
C LYS A 101 8.85 -16.70 14.66
N LEU A 102 7.57 -17.03 14.49
CA LEU A 102 6.47 -16.07 14.38
C LEU A 102 6.32 -15.27 15.68
N THR A 103 6.24 -15.94 16.84
CA THR A 103 6.07 -15.30 18.15
C THR A 103 7.24 -14.38 18.52
N ALA A 104 8.47 -14.74 18.12
CA ALA A 104 9.64 -13.90 18.29
C ALA A 104 9.61 -12.66 17.37
N SER A 105 9.25 -12.85 16.10
CA SER A 105 9.21 -11.78 15.09
C SER A 105 8.04 -10.80 15.29
N ALA A 106 6.96 -11.26 15.90
CA ALA A 106 5.74 -10.49 16.17
C ALA A 106 5.92 -9.41 17.25
N LYS A 107 7.05 -9.40 17.97
CA LYS A 107 7.33 -8.47 19.07
C LYS A 107 8.36 -7.40 18.69
N TYR A 108 8.29 -6.27 19.38
CA TYR A 108 9.36 -5.28 19.41
C TYR A 108 10.49 -5.69 20.38
N PRO A 109 11.71 -5.17 20.20
CA PRO A 109 12.77 -5.28 21.21
C PRO A 109 12.35 -4.65 22.55
N LYS A 110 12.94 -5.11 23.66
CA LYS A 110 12.68 -4.57 25.00
C LYS A 110 12.88 -3.05 25.03
N GLY A 111 11.87 -2.31 25.49
CA GLY A 111 11.87 -0.85 25.53
C GLY A 111 11.26 -0.16 24.30
N GLN A 112 10.82 -0.92 23.28
CA GLN A 112 9.96 -0.42 22.21
C GLN A 112 8.57 -1.05 22.30
N ASP A 113 7.56 -0.28 21.93
CA ASP A 113 6.15 -0.68 21.89
C ASP A 113 5.42 0.06 20.76
N VAL A 114 4.21 -0.38 20.43
CA VAL A 114 3.42 0.10 19.29
C VAL A 114 2.94 1.55 19.42
N ARG A 115 2.83 2.10 20.63
CA ARG A 115 2.18 3.40 20.90
C ARG A 115 2.91 4.57 20.22
N ASN A 116 4.21 4.39 19.95
CA ASN A 116 5.09 5.34 19.27
C ASN A 116 5.46 4.90 17.84
N LYS A 117 4.71 3.94 17.27
CA LYS A 117 4.98 3.29 15.97
C LYS A 117 3.82 3.36 14.99
N ILE A 118 2.61 3.62 15.50
CA ILE A 118 1.40 3.88 14.71
C ILE A 118 0.92 5.31 14.98
N HIS A 119 0.11 5.85 14.08
CA HIS A 119 -0.54 7.15 14.26
C HIS A 119 -1.47 7.14 15.49
N ARG A 120 -1.58 8.32 16.15
CA ARG A 120 -2.34 8.47 17.41
C ARG A 120 -3.81 8.09 17.29
N GLN A 121 -4.41 8.29 16.11
CA GLN A 121 -5.80 7.93 15.83
C GLN A 121 -5.99 6.40 15.70
N THR A 122 -5.02 5.69 15.11
CA THR A 122 -5.01 4.22 15.10
C THR A 122 -4.85 3.65 16.51
N LEU A 123 -4.00 4.26 17.34
CA LEU A 123 -3.90 3.89 18.76
C LEU A 123 -5.21 4.15 19.52
N ALA A 124 -5.98 5.18 19.16
CA ALA A 124 -7.29 5.45 19.73
C ALA A 124 -8.34 4.40 19.27
N TYR A 125 -8.39 4.06 17.99
CA TYR A 125 -9.24 2.96 17.49
C TYR A 125 -8.88 1.61 18.12
N LEU A 126 -7.59 1.31 18.30
CA LEU A 126 -7.11 0.09 18.94
C LEU A 126 -7.55 0.02 20.42
N ARG A 127 -7.45 1.14 21.16
CA ARG A 127 -7.98 1.25 22.54
C ARG A 127 -9.48 1.00 22.58
N GLN A 128 -10.24 1.70 21.73
CA GLN A 128 -11.69 1.57 21.65
C GLN A 128 -12.10 0.12 21.32
N TYR A 129 -11.45 -0.50 20.33
CA TYR A 129 -11.75 -1.87 19.91
C TYR A 129 -11.51 -2.88 21.03
N VAL A 130 -10.32 -2.85 21.66
CA VAL A 130 -10.01 -3.76 22.77
C VAL A 130 -10.96 -3.55 23.94
N GLN A 131 -11.32 -2.30 24.27
CA GLN A 131 -12.36 -2.01 25.26
C GLN A 131 -13.72 -2.61 24.86
N THR A 132 -14.17 -2.46 23.62
CA THR A 132 -15.46 -3.04 23.19
C THR A 132 -15.49 -4.56 23.15
N VAL A 133 -14.34 -5.23 23.02
CA VAL A 133 -14.24 -6.70 22.99
C VAL A 133 -14.01 -7.31 24.37
N GLU A 134 -13.18 -6.68 25.22
CA GLU A 134 -12.87 -7.17 26.57
C GLU A 134 -13.92 -6.80 27.63
N VAL A 135 -14.92 -5.95 27.34
CA VAL A 135 -16.10 -5.73 28.20
C VAL A 135 -17.09 -6.91 28.10
N HIS A 136 -16.60 -8.10 28.43
CA HIS A 136 -17.44 -9.22 28.87
C HIS A 136 -17.73 -9.04 30.37
N TYR A 137 -18.98 -8.75 30.71
CA TYR A 137 -19.44 -8.79 32.09
C TYR A 137 -19.49 -10.24 32.58
N ASP A 138 -18.62 -10.62 33.51
CA ASP A 138 -18.60 -11.95 34.10
C ASP A 138 -19.83 -12.09 35.03
N LYS A 139 -20.92 -12.67 34.49
CA LYS A 139 -22.18 -12.88 35.22
C LYS A 139 -22.02 -13.71 36.49
N ASN A 140 -20.99 -14.55 36.58
CA ASN A 140 -20.74 -15.40 37.74
C ASN A 140 -20.00 -14.63 38.84
N LYS A 141 -19.11 -13.70 38.48
CA LYS A 141 -18.37 -12.84 39.44
C LYS A 141 -19.04 -11.50 39.73
N LYS A 142 -20.04 -11.10 38.93
CA LYS A 142 -20.71 -9.78 38.96
C LYS A 142 -19.73 -8.60 38.82
N GLN A 143 -18.68 -8.78 38.01
CA GLN A 143 -17.60 -7.82 37.84
C GLN A 143 -17.35 -7.56 36.35
N HIS A 144 -16.96 -6.33 36.03
CA HIS A 144 -16.28 -6.04 34.77
C HIS A 144 -14.86 -6.62 34.86
N VAL A 145 -14.44 -7.38 33.86
CA VAL A 145 -13.07 -7.92 33.83
C VAL A 145 -12.10 -6.77 33.56
N GLU A 146 -11.17 -6.55 34.48
CA GLU A 146 -10.21 -5.45 34.36
C GLU A 146 -9.13 -5.77 33.29
N VAL A 147 -8.80 -4.77 32.47
CA VAL A 147 -8.11 -4.93 31.19
C VAL A 147 -6.60 -5.16 31.36
N GLY A 148 -6.25 -6.38 31.77
CA GLY A 148 -4.86 -6.87 31.76
C GLY A 148 -4.32 -7.22 30.36
N GLY A 149 -5.17 -7.19 29.33
CA GLY A 149 -4.82 -7.53 27.94
C GLY A 149 -4.11 -6.42 27.18
N PHE A 150 -4.64 -5.19 27.24
CA PHE A 150 -4.21 -4.09 26.35
C PHE A 150 -2.71 -3.79 26.39
N ASP A 151 -2.13 -3.53 27.57
CA ASP A 151 -0.70 -3.18 27.67
C ASP A 151 0.24 -4.37 27.36
N ARG A 152 -0.25 -5.61 27.49
CA ARG A 152 0.49 -6.81 27.03
C ARG A 152 0.49 -6.92 25.50
N ALA A 153 -0.54 -6.41 24.83
CA ALA A 153 -0.58 -6.32 23.37
C ALA A 153 0.33 -5.22 22.82
N MET A 154 0.63 -4.16 23.59
CA MET A 154 1.43 -3.01 23.11
C MET A 154 2.86 -3.38 22.68
N VAL A 155 3.47 -4.46 23.19
CA VAL A 155 4.81 -4.90 22.75
C VAL A 155 4.81 -5.62 21.38
N MET A 156 3.63 -5.83 20.79
CA MET A 156 3.46 -6.49 19.49
C MET A 156 3.58 -5.48 18.34
N ARG A 157 4.05 -5.93 17.18
CA ARG A 157 4.07 -5.15 15.94
C ARG A 157 2.65 -4.96 15.39
N PRO A 158 2.35 -3.87 14.66
CA PRO A 158 1.03 -3.60 14.07
C PRO A 158 0.44 -4.76 13.24
N TRP A 159 1.24 -5.43 12.40
CA TRP A 159 0.78 -6.60 11.63
C TRP A 159 0.45 -7.82 12.52
N ALA A 160 1.09 -7.94 13.69
CA ALA A 160 0.79 -9.03 14.62
C ALA A 160 -0.52 -8.74 15.38
N LEU A 161 -0.78 -7.47 15.69
CA LEU A 161 -2.07 -7.03 16.22
C LEU A 161 -3.19 -7.25 15.19
N SER A 162 -2.99 -6.91 13.92
CA SER A 162 -4.01 -7.14 12.89
C SER A 162 -4.34 -8.63 12.69
N LEU A 163 -3.35 -9.53 12.83
CA LEU A 163 -3.61 -10.98 12.86
C LEU A 163 -4.35 -11.42 14.14
N MET A 164 -3.96 -10.92 15.32
CA MET A 164 -4.62 -11.26 16.59
C MET A 164 -6.09 -10.80 16.63
N LEU A 165 -6.42 -9.67 16.01
CA LEU A 165 -7.77 -9.12 15.94
C LEU A 165 -8.57 -9.63 14.72
N GLY A 166 -7.88 -10.05 13.66
CA GLY A 166 -8.48 -10.52 12.40
C GLY A 166 -8.88 -12.00 12.37
N VAL A 167 -8.40 -12.83 13.31
CA VAL A 167 -8.91 -14.21 13.46
C VAL A 167 -10.37 -14.15 13.91
N PRO A 168 -11.33 -14.81 13.21
CA PRO A 168 -12.74 -14.70 13.57
C PRO A 168 -13.02 -15.44 14.89
N GLY A 169 -13.24 -14.68 15.97
CA GLY A 169 -13.49 -15.19 17.33
C GLY A 169 -14.87 -15.84 17.54
N TYR A 170 -15.38 -16.57 16.56
CA TYR A 170 -16.70 -17.23 16.65
C TYR A 170 -16.58 -18.63 17.26
N SER A 171 -17.50 -18.97 18.15
CA SER A 171 -17.54 -20.27 18.82
C SER A 171 -17.76 -21.47 17.89
N ASP A 172 -18.25 -21.26 16.66
CA ASP A 172 -18.42 -22.31 15.65
C ASP A 172 -17.22 -22.49 14.70
N VAL A 173 -16.22 -21.59 14.70
CA VAL A 173 -15.13 -21.56 13.70
C VAL A 173 -13.77 -21.79 14.37
N SER A 174 -12.91 -22.63 13.75
CA SER A 174 -11.58 -22.92 14.29
C SER A 174 -10.54 -23.14 13.19
N SER A 175 -9.31 -22.66 13.43
CA SER A 175 -8.16 -22.93 12.57
C SER A 175 -7.74 -24.41 12.57
N HIS A 176 -8.01 -25.13 13.65
CA HIS A 176 -7.82 -26.59 13.72
C HIS A 176 -8.79 -27.36 12.80
N GLN A 177 -9.83 -26.69 12.30
CA GLN A 177 -10.77 -27.21 11.29
C GLN A 177 -10.50 -26.62 9.90
N GLY A 178 -9.44 -25.82 9.72
CA GLY A 178 -8.97 -25.37 8.41
C GLY A 178 -8.66 -26.53 7.46
N VAL A 179 -8.78 -26.30 6.16
CA VAL A 179 -8.63 -27.34 5.12
C VAL A 179 -7.21 -27.89 5.09
N ASP A 180 -6.24 -27.01 5.28
CA ASP A 180 -4.82 -27.30 5.48
C ASP A 180 -4.56 -28.16 6.73
N ALA A 181 -5.11 -27.76 7.88
CA ALA A 181 -4.99 -28.51 9.13
C ALA A 181 -5.62 -29.92 9.03
N TYR A 182 -6.79 -30.02 8.39
CA TYR A 182 -7.45 -31.29 8.11
C TYR A 182 -6.62 -32.16 7.15
N LEU A 183 -6.17 -31.63 6.01
CA LEU A 183 -5.39 -32.39 5.02
C LEU A 183 -4.04 -32.84 5.59
N GLY A 184 -3.37 -32.03 6.42
CA GLY A 184 -2.17 -32.44 7.16
C GLY A 184 -2.46 -33.60 8.11
N THR A 185 -3.57 -33.53 8.85
CA THR A 185 -4.02 -34.60 9.76
C THR A 185 -4.34 -35.89 9.00
N GLN A 186 -5.01 -35.82 7.85
CA GLN A 186 -5.30 -37.01 7.04
C GLN A 186 -4.05 -37.56 6.36
N ALA A 187 -3.12 -36.72 5.90
CA ALA A 187 -1.85 -37.16 5.35
C ALA A 187 -1.05 -37.99 6.37
N HIS A 188 -0.96 -37.50 7.62
CA HIS A 188 -0.35 -38.25 8.73
C HIS A 188 -1.05 -39.59 8.98
N LYS A 189 -2.39 -39.60 9.10
CA LYS A 189 -3.18 -40.83 9.32
C LYS A 189 -3.04 -41.87 8.20
N LEU A 190 -2.82 -41.42 6.96
CA LEU A 190 -2.69 -42.27 5.78
C LEU A 190 -1.22 -42.59 5.41
N GLY A 191 -0.25 -42.22 6.25
CA GLY A 191 1.18 -42.45 5.99
C GLY A 191 1.71 -41.71 4.75
N LYS A 192 1.03 -40.66 4.29
CA LYS A 192 1.41 -39.86 3.12
C LYS A 192 2.54 -38.89 3.48
N GLU A 193 3.40 -38.59 2.51
CA GLU A 193 4.47 -37.63 2.71
C GLU A 193 3.93 -36.20 2.84
N THR A 194 4.63 -35.35 3.61
CA THR A 194 4.36 -33.92 3.72
C THR A 194 5.62 -33.12 3.41
N GLY A 195 5.47 -31.85 3.03
CA GLY A 195 6.54 -30.89 2.88
C GLY A 195 5.99 -29.46 2.76
N GLY A 196 6.89 -28.48 2.67
CA GLY A 196 6.56 -27.07 2.49
C GLY A 196 7.02 -26.54 1.13
N LEU A 197 6.29 -25.57 0.59
CA LEU A 197 6.73 -24.72 -0.52
C LEU A 197 7.70 -23.63 -0.03
N GLU A 198 7.68 -23.29 1.26
CA GLU A 198 8.56 -22.36 1.97
C GLU A 198 9.14 -23.04 3.23
N THR A 199 10.30 -22.58 3.71
CA THR A 199 10.73 -22.87 5.09
C THR A 199 9.97 -21.98 6.10
N PRO A 200 9.91 -22.34 7.39
CA PRO A 200 9.38 -21.47 8.44
C PRO A 200 10.04 -20.08 8.48
N GLU A 201 11.32 -19.96 8.11
CA GLU A 201 12.00 -18.67 7.95
C GLU A 201 11.44 -17.87 6.76
N GLU A 202 11.38 -18.48 5.56
CA GLU A 202 10.84 -17.84 4.35
C GLU A 202 9.38 -17.40 4.54
N HIS A 203 8.61 -18.22 5.27
CA HIS A 203 7.21 -18.00 5.57
C HIS A 203 6.99 -16.87 6.60
N VAL A 204 7.75 -16.87 7.71
CA VAL A 204 7.68 -15.77 8.70
C VAL A 204 8.23 -14.45 8.13
N ALA A 205 9.21 -14.49 7.22
CA ALA A 205 9.78 -13.31 6.57
C ALA A 205 8.76 -12.51 5.74
N VAL A 206 7.69 -13.15 5.26
CA VAL A 206 6.55 -12.49 4.60
C VAL A 206 5.97 -11.41 5.51
N LEU A 207 5.66 -11.77 6.76
CA LEU A 207 5.07 -10.87 7.76
C LEU A 207 6.11 -10.00 8.48
N SER A 208 7.22 -10.60 8.92
CA SER A 208 8.20 -9.89 9.76
C SER A 208 9.00 -8.79 9.05
N GLY A 209 9.03 -8.84 7.71
CA GLY A 209 9.60 -7.80 6.85
C GLY A 209 8.60 -6.72 6.39
N LEU A 210 7.37 -6.71 6.89
CA LEU A 210 6.47 -5.56 6.79
C LEU A 210 7.02 -4.40 7.65
N THR A 211 6.91 -3.16 7.17
CA THR A 211 7.24 -1.98 7.97
C THR A 211 6.18 -1.73 9.06
N ASP A 212 6.51 -0.86 10.02
CA ASP A 212 5.55 -0.43 11.04
C ASP A 212 4.30 0.23 10.39
N LEU A 213 4.48 0.93 9.26
CA LEU A 213 3.40 1.52 8.45
C LEU A 213 2.59 0.48 7.66
N ASP A 214 3.23 -0.51 7.02
CA ASP A 214 2.50 -1.59 6.33
C ASP A 214 1.62 -2.39 7.31
N GLY A 215 2.13 -2.61 8.52
CA GLY A 215 1.37 -3.22 9.60
C GLY A 215 0.27 -2.29 10.15
N GLU A 216 0.46 -0.98 10.15
CA GLU A 216 -0.58 0.00 10.52
C GLU A 216 -1.74 -0.03 9.52
N ILE A 217 -1.45 -0.16 8.22
CA ILE A 217 -2.46 -0.33 7.16
C ILE A 217 -3.31 -1.57 7.42
N LEU A 218 -2.67 -2.72 7.65
CA LEU A 218 -3.37 -3.97 8.00
C LEU A 218 -4.17 -3.88 9.31
N LEU A 219 -3.70 -3.07 10.27
CA LEU A 219 -4.38 -2.84 11.54
C LEU A 219 -5.61 -1.94 11.38
N LEU A 220 -5.53 -0.89 10.56
CA LEU A 220 -6.68 -0.06 10.20
C LEU A 220 -7.73 -0.81 9.38
N ASP A 221 -7.28 -1.67 8.45
CA ASP A 221 -8.14 -2.59 7.70
C ASP A 221 -9.05 -3.40 8.65
N CYS A 222 -8.45 -3.96 9.71
CA CYS A 222 -9.16 -4.70 10.76
C CYS A 222 -10.04 -3.81 11.67
N LEU A 223 -9.51 -2.70 12.20
CA LEU A 223 -10.18 -1.88 13.22
C LEU A 223 -11.32 -1.00 12.69
N VAL A 224 -11.16 -0.45 11.48
CA VAL A 224 -12.06 0.55 10.89
C VAL A 224 -12.98 -0.11 9.87
N TYR A 225 -12.41 -0.84 8.92
CA TYR A 225 -13.12 -1.26 7.70
C TYR A 225 -13.71 -2.67 7.78
N ALA A 226 -13.09 -3.63 8.50
CA ALA A 226 -13.57 -5.01 8.65
C ALA A 226 -14.71 -5.19 9.68
N ARG A 227 -15.49 -4.13 9.96
CA ARG A 227 -16.61 -4.12 10.93
C ARG A 227 -17.79 -5.05 10.57
N LYS A 228 -17.75 -5.71 9.41
CA LYS A 228 -18.71 -6.74 8.96
C LYS A 228 -18.12 -8.17 9.00
N SER A 229 -16.99 -8.39 9.68
CA SER A 229 -16.18 -9.62 9.67
C SER A 229 -16.93 -10.97 9.61
N ARG A 230 -18.09 -11.12 10.28
CA ARG A 230 -18.88 -12.37 10.21
C ARG A 230 -19.52 -12.56 8.84
N SER A 231 -20.15 -11.51 8.31
CA SER A 231 -20.66 -11.47 6.94
C SER A 231 -19.53 -11.74 5.96
N ASP A 232 -18.40 -11.07 6.13
CA ASP A 232 -17.30 -11.11 5.16
C ASP A 232 -16.65 -12.51 5.14
N TYR A 233 -16.44 -13.12 6.31
CA TYR A 233 -16.05 -14.52 6.43
C TYR A 233 -17.05 -15.49 5.79
N ASP A 234 -18.36 -15.36 6.08
CA ASP A 234 -19.35 -16.28 5.52
C ASP A 234 -19.54 -16.09 4.00
N HIS A 235 -19.29 -14.89 3.45
CA HIS A 235 -19.20 -14.66 2.00
C HIS A 235 -17.97 -15.36 1.38
N ILE A 236 -16.78 -15.18 1.95
CA ILE A 236 -15.54 -15.83 1.48
C ILE A 236 -15.67 -17.36 1.55
N ARG A 237 -16.19 -17.89 2.66
CA ARG A 237 -16.48 -19.31 2.86
C ARG A 237 -17.49 -19.83 1.84
N ALA A 238 -18.58 -19.09 1.57
CA ALA A 238 -19.56 -19.47 0.56
C ALA A 238 -18.99 -19.45 -0.87
N ALA A 239 -18.14 -18.47 -1.19
CA ALA A 239 -17.42 -18.42 -2.46
C ALA A 239 -16.46 -19.61 -2.63
N TRP A 240 -15.64 -19.89 -1.61
CA TRP A 240 -14.72 -21.03 -1.58
C TRP A 240 -15.44 -22.38 -1.77
N LYS A 241 -16.57 -22.61 -1.08
CA LYS A 241 -17.38 -23.85 -1.26
C LYS A 241 -17.86 -24.03 -2.71
N ARG A 242 -18.15 -22.94 -3.43
CA ARG A 242 -18.56 -22.93 -4.85
C ARG A 242 -17.41 -22.83 -5.86
N GLY A 243 -16.14 -22.81 -5.42
CA GLY A 243 -14.99 -22.61 -6.31
C GLY A 243 -14.99 -21.25 -7.02
N ASP A 244 -15.59 -20.24 -6.39
CA ASP A 244 -15.85 -18.90 -6.93
C ASP A 244 -14.63 -18.00 -6.70
N THR A 245 -13.59 -18.20 -7.51
CA THR A 245 -12.32 -17.46 -7.45
C THR A 245 -12.50 -15.96 -7.57
N ASP A 246 -13.49 -15.54 -8.34
CA ASP A 246 -13.71 -14.13 -8.67
C ASP A 246 -14.33 -13.40 -7.49
N ALA A 247 -15.25 -14.04 -6.76
CA ALA A 247 -15.75 -13.52 -5.48
C ALA A 247 -14.66 -13.51 -4.39
N ILE A 248 -13.77 -14.51 -4.35
CA ILE A 248 -12.62 -14.50 -3.41
C ILE A 248 -11.68 -13.33 -3.74
N THR A 249 -11.34 -13.12 -5.01
CA THR A 249 -10.41 -12.04 -5.45
C THR A 249 -11.04 -10.65 -5.30
N LYS A 250 -12.37 -10.56 -5.21
CA LYS A 250 -13.09 -9.32 -4.87
C LYS A 250 -13.13 -9.05 -3.36
N SER A 251 -12.93 -10.06 -2.52
CA SER A 251 -13.00 -9.91 -1.05
C SER A 251 -11.80 -9.16 -0.46
N ASP A 252 -10.62 -9.25 -1.08
CA ASP A 252 -9.41 -8.51 -0.70
C ASP A 252 -9.09 -7.33 -1.64
N ALA A 253 -10.04 -6.95 -2.50
CA ALA A 253 -9.88 -5.89 -3.51
C ALA A 253 -9.46 -4.53 -2.92
N ARG A 254 -9.89 -4.20 -1.69
CA ARG A 254 -9.42 -2.98 -0.99
C ARG A 254 -7.90 -3.00 -0.82
N LEU A 255 -7.37 -4.05 -0.19
CA LEU A 255 -5.93 -4.21 0.03
C LEU A 255 -5.16 -4.31 -1.29
N ARG A 256 -5.73 -4.96 -2.30
CA ARG A 256 -5.15 -5.07 -3.65
C ARG A 256 -5.09 -3.75 -4.41
N ASN A 257 -6.09 -2.87 -4.29
CA ASN A 257 -6.10 -1.58 -5.01
C ASN A 257 -5.28 -0.51 -4.27
N GLU A 258 -5.38 -0.48 -2.94
CA GLU A 258 -4.85 0.63 -2.13
C GLU A 258 -3.40 0.41 -1.71
N ALA A 259 -3.14 -0.79 -1.18
CA ALA A 259 -1.86 -1.21 -0.62
C ALA A 259 -1.32 -2.43 -1.38
N TRP A 260 -1.34 -2.34 -2.72
CA TRP A 260 -1.01 -3.46 -3.62
C TRP A 260 0.34 -4.11 -3.32
N TRP A 261 1.32 -3.36 -2.81
CA TRP A 261 2.63 -3.90 -2.43
C TRP A 261 2.55 -4.84 -1.22
N ILE A 262 1.57 -4.66 -0.32
CA ILE A 262 1.27 -5.58 0.78
C ILE A 262 0.62 -6.84 0.21
N ALA A 263 -0.41 -6.72 -0.64
CA ALA A 263 -1.05 -7.88 -1.28
C ALA A 263 -0.06 -8.69 -2.14
N GLN A 264 0.81 -8.00 -2.88
CA GLN A 264 1.93 -8.57 -3.62
C GLN A 264 2.87 -9.36 -2.71
N ARG A 265 3.29 -8.77 -1.59
CA ARG A 265 4.16 -9.45 -0.61
C ARG A 265 3.50 -10.67 0.03
N LEU A 266 2.22 -10.57 0.39
CA LEU A 266 1.46 -11.63 1.06
C LEU A 266 1.12 -12.81 0.13
N VAL A 267 1.07 -12.61 -1.19
CA VAL A 267 0.59 -13.61 -2.16
C VAL A 267 1.48 -13.75 -3.40
N GLU A 268 1.69 -12.67 -4.17
CA GLU A 268 2.31 -12.73 -5.50
C GLU A 268 3.81 -13.06 -5.48
N GLU A 269 4.59 -12.36 -4.62
CA GLU A 269 6.02 -12.63 -4.42
C GLU A 269 6.24 -14.09 -3.98
N ARG A 270 5.31 -14.66 -3.21
CA ARG A 270 5.34 -16.06 -2.76
C ARG A 270 5.05 -17.00 -3.92
N ASN A 271 3.96 -16.80 -4.65
CA ASN A 271 3.59 -17.58 -5.83
C ASN A 271 4.75 -17.65 -6.84
N VAL A 272 5.41 -16.52 -7.14
CA VAL A 272 6.57 -16.47 -8.04
C VAL A 272 7.74 -17.31 -7.51
N ARG A 273 8.05 -17.26 -6.20
CA ARG A 273 9.08 -18.10 -5.56
C ARG A 273 8.70 -19.59 -5.52
N TRP A 274 7.41 -19.93 -5.54
CA TRP A 274 6.93 -21.31 -5.53
C TRP A 274 7.00 -21.97 -6.90
N LEU A 275 6.86 -21.24 -8.01
CA LEU A 275 6.82 -21.82 -9.36
C LEU A 275 7.99 -22.78 -9.65
N PRO A 276 9.28 -22.44 -9.40
CA PRO A 276 10.39 -23.37 -9.63
C PRO A 276 10.42 -24.59 -8.70
N ARG A 277 9.71 -24.53 -7.57
CA ARG A 277 9.53 -25.65 -6.63
C ARG A 277 8.41 -26.57 -7.11
N ILE A 278 7.25 -25.98 -7.49
CA ILE A 278 6.09 -26.68 -8.06
C ILE A 278 6.43 -27.38 -9.38
N GLU A 279 7.10 -26.69 -10.31
CA GLU A 279 7.53 -27.28 -11.59
C GLU A 279 8.42 -28.52 -11.42
N ARG A 280 9.29 -28.52 -10.39
CA ARG A 280 10.21 -29.62 -10.11
C ARG A 280 9.47 -30.91 -9.78
N GLU A 281 8.40 -30.79 -8.99
CA GLU A 281 7.52 -31.91 -8.61
C GLU A 281 6.71 -32.43 -9.81
N ILE A 282 6.17 -31.52 -10.64
CA ILE A 282 5.47 -31.87 -11.90
C ILE A 282 6.40 -32.61 -12.86
N LYS A 283 7.65 -32.13 -13.01
CA LYS A 283 8.68 -32.67 -13.90
C LYS A 283 9.27 -34.00 -13.39
N SER A 284 9.35 -34.21 -12.07
CA SER A 284 9.91 -35.43 -11.48
C SER A 284 8.99 -36.64 -11.62
N GLY A 285 7.67 -36.45 -11.44
CA GLY A 285 6.70 -37.55 -11.35
C GLY A 285 6.95 -38.52 -10.18
N ARG A 286 7.76 -38.13 -9.18
CA ARG A 286 8.17 -38.96 -8.04
C ARG A 286 8.02 -38.20 -6.72
N PRO A 287 7.63 -38.87 -5.61
CA PRO A 287 8.08 -38.44 -4.29
C PRO A 287 9.62 -38.58 -4.22
N PRO A 288 10.38 -37.49 -3.97
CA PRO A 288 11.82 -37.57 -3.74
C PRO A 288 12.10 -38.07 -2.32
N ARG A 289 13.14 -38.91 -2.15
CA ARG A 289 13.52 -39.41 -0.83
C ARG A 289 13.89 -38.27 0.14
N LEU A 290 13.78 -38.60 1.44
CA LEU A 290 14.25 -37.87 2.60
C LEU A 290 15.36 -36.85 2.31
N TRP A 291 15.16 -35.63 2.83
CA TRP A 291 16.14 -34.56 2.89
C TRP A 291 17.50 -35.12 3.36
N PRO A 292 18.59 -35.02 2.57
CA PRO A 292 19.89 -35.43 3.05
C PRO A 292 20.27 -34.53 4.22
N ALA A 293 20.49 -35.11 5.40
CA ALA A 293 21.07 -34.38 6.52
C ALA A 293 22.36 -33.69 6.04
N PRO A 294 22.64 -32.45 6.48
CA PRO A 294 23.76 -31.68 5.95
C PRO A 294 25.06 -32.47 6.14
N CYS A 295 25.67 -32.86 5.02
CA CYS A 295 26.97 -33.54 5.04
C CYS A 295 28.03 -32.57 5.57
N ILE A 296 28.29 -32.64 6.87
CA ILE A 296 29.47 -32.02 7.49
C ILE A 296 30.68 -32.79 6.97
N THR A 297 31.23 -32.35 5.84
CA THR A 297 32.56 -32.74 5.40
C THR A 297 33.56 -32.09 6.36
N PRO A 298 34.33 -32.85 7.16
CA PRO A 298 35.36 -32.27 7.99
C PRO A 298 36.47 -31.75 7.07
N VAL A 299 36.65 -30.43 7.02
CA VAL A 299 37.78 -29.81 6.32
C VAL A 299 39.06 -30.28 7.02
N ARG A 300 39.82 -31.16 6.35
CA ARG A 300 41.14 -31.57 6.82
C ARG A 300 42.05 -30.34 6.81
N ILE A 301 42.39 -29.85 8.00
CA ILE A 301 43.47 -28.89 8.19
C ILE A 301 44.79 -29.60 7.81
N ALA A 302 45.33 -29.29 6.65
CA ALA A 302 46.67 -29.73 6.25
C ALA A 302 47.72 -28.77 6.86
N SER A 303 48.72 -29.33 7.56
CA SER A 303 49.65 -28.56 8.38
C SER A 303 51.12 -28.70 7.96
N SER A 304 51.61 -27.71 7.20
CA SER A 304 53.05 -27.37 7.06
C SER A 304 53.12 -25.94 6.48
N ARG A 305 53.74 -24.94 7.12
CA ARG A 305 55.15 -24.74 7.54
C ARG A 305 56.14 -24.56 6.38
N SER A 306 56.64 -23.32 6.29
CA SER A 306 57.95 -22.90 5.75
C SER A 306 58.22 -23.00 4.24
N CYS A 307 58.30 -21.84 3.58
CA CYS A 307 59.62 -21.24 3.32
C CYS A 307 59.52 -19.71 3.16
N ALA A 308 60.65 -19.01 3.03
CA ALA A 308 60.75 -17.55 3.19
C ALA A 308 61.46 -16.85 2.01
N SER A 309 61.51 -15.51 2.07
CA SER A 309 62.08 -14.56 1.09
C SER A 309 61.25 -14.39 -0.22
N ALA A 310 61.34 -13.27 -0.93
CA ALA A 310 62.24 -12.12 -0.79
C ALA A 310 61.52 -10.75 -0.88
N VAL A 311 62.23 -9.68 -0.50
CA VAL A 311 61.74 -8.29 -0.50
C VAL A 311 62.14 -7.58 -1.80
N THR A 312 61.18 -6.91 -2.45
CA THR A 312 61.47 -5.61 -3.08
C THR A 312 60.25 -4.71 -3.13
N THR A 313 60.36 -3.51 -2.58
CA THR A 313 59.51 -2.37 -2.92
C THR A 313 60.03 -1.71 -4.19
N LEU A 314 59.15 -1.06 -4.96
CA LEU A 314 59.47 0.22 -5.60
C LEU A 314 58.18 0.95 -6.03
N SER A 315 58.33 2.21 -6.40
CA SER A 315 57.24 3.18 -6.52
C SER A 315 57.43 4.09 -7.75
N SER A 316 56.41 4.91 -8.02
CA SER A 316 56.47 6.22 -8.69
C SER A 316 56.47 6.31 -10.24
N SER A 317 55.27 6.60 -10.74
CA SER A 317 54.95 7.91 -11.37
C SER A 317 55.25 8.20 -12.86
N LYS A 318 54.52 9.22 -13.35
CA LYS A 318 54.74 10.08 -14.53
C LYS A 318 54.52 9.47 -15.93
N MET A 319 53.32 9.72 -16.46
CA MET A 319 53.15 10.02 -17.89
C MET A 319 53.61 11.46 -18.18
N ARG A 320 54.14 11.72 -19.39
CA ARG A 320 54.13 13.06 -20.00
C ARG A 320 54.30 13.00 -21.53
N ASP A 321 53.71 14.01 -22.18
CA ASP A 321 53.99 14.56 -23.52
C ASP A 321 53.94 13.66 -24.77
N ALA A 322 52.99 14.02 -25.65
CA ALA A 322 53.19 14.01 -27.10
C ALA A 322 52.52 15.26 -27.71
N ARG A 323 53.25 16.01 -28.54
CA ARG A 323 52.76 17.20 -29.28
C ARG A 323 53.08 17.03 -30.77
N GLN A 324 52.08 17.17 -31.64
CA GLN A 324 52.21 17.62 -33.04
C GLN A 324 50.94 18.45 -33.34
N THR A 325 50.96 19.78 -33.53
CA THR A 325 51.55 20.60 -34.62
C THR A 325 50.84 20.45 -35.98
N PHE A 326 50.03 21.46 -36.33
CA PHE A 326 49.82 21.89 -37.71
C PHE A 326 49.66 23.42 -37.77
N ALA A 327 50.20 24.00 -38.84
CA ALA A 327 50.04 25.38 -39.32
C ALA A 327 50.08 25.28 -40.87
N PHE A 328 49.78 26.28 -41.70
CA PHE A 328 49.73 27.75 -41.56
C PHE A 328 48.58 28.33 -42.40
N GLY A 329 48.26 29.61 -42.22
CA GLY A 329 47.40 30.36 -43.14
C GLY A 329 47.31 31.84 -42.75
N GLN A 330 48.00 32.72 -43.46
CA GLN A 330 47.98 34.17 -43.24
C GLN A 330 47.27 34.90 -44.38
N ALA A 331 46.59 36.00 -44.06
CA ALA A 331 46.32 37.09 -44.98
C ALA A 331 46.39 38.44 -44.24
N SER A 332 47.11 39.38 -44.82
CA SER A 332 47.22 40.79 -44.40
C SER A 332 46.01 41.61 -44.86
N ALA A 333 45.75 42.85 -44.43
CA ALA A 333 46.01 43.60 -43.19
C ALA A 333 45.31 44.97 -43.34
N PHE A 334 44.88 45.63 -42.26
CA PHE A 334 44.62 47.08 -42.26
C PHE A 334 44.83 47.67 -40.87
N VAL A 335 45.35 48.90 -40.81
CA VAL A 335 45.75 49.58 -39.56
C VAL A 335 44.89 50.82 -39.34
N LEU A 336 44.37 50.99 -38.13
CA LEU A 336 43.79 52.25 -37.63
C LEU A 336 44.33 52.55 -36.20
N PRO A 337 44.42 53.82 -35.77
CA PRO A 337 45.16 54.19 -34.56
C PRO A 337 44.53 53.66 -33.26
N SER A 338 45.36 53.06 -32.41
CA SER A 338 44.93 52.24 -31.26
C SER A 338 44.67 53.00 -29.95
N THR A 339 44.66 54.34 -29.97
CA THR A 339 44.68 55.19 -28.77
C THR A 339 43.29 55.61 -28.25
N MET A 340 42.28 55.80 -29.09
CA MET A 340 40.93 56.23 -28.65
C MET A 340 39.99 55.07 -28.29
N ILE A 341 40.21 53.85 -28.82
CA ILE A 341 39.35 52.70 -28.52
C ILE A 341 39.60 52.16 -27.10
N ARG A 342 40.85 52.25 -26.60
CA ARG A 342 41.23 51.68 -25.29
C ARG A 342 40.59 52.39 -24.09
N THR A 343 40.40 53.71 -24.14
CA THR A 343 39.75 54.48 -23.07
C THR A 343 38.24 54.24 -23.03
N ALA A 344 37.59 54.23 -24.20
CA ALA A 344 36.17 53.89 -24.33
C ALA A 344 35.88 52.44 -23.88
N ALA A 345 36.73 51.48 -24.28
CA ALA A 345 36.59 50.09 -23.87
C ALA A 345 36.79 49.88 -22.36
N LEU A 346 37.72 50.59 -21.72
CA LEU A 346 37.88 50.53 -20.25
C LEU A 346 36.66 51.12 -19.53
N LEU A 347 36.15 52.29 -19.96
CA LEU A 347 34.97 52.90 -19.34
C LEU A 347 33.73 52.02 -19.49
N LEU A 348 33.49 51.46 -20.68
CA LEU A 348 32.39 50.52 -20.90
C LEU A 348 32.56 49.23 -20.09
N ALA A 349 33.77 48.66 -20.00
CA ALA A 349 34.02 47.48 -19.19
C ALA A 349 33.79 47.74 -17.69
N THR A 350 34.28 48.87 -17.15
CA THR A 350 34.07 49.24 -15.75
C THR A 350 32.58 49.50 -15.45
N ILE A 351 31.85 50.17 -16.35
CA ILE A 351 30.39 50.37 -16.23
C ILE A 351 29.65 49.03 -16.29
N TYR A 352 30.06 48.10 -17.15
CA TYR A 352 29.44 46.76 -17.25
C TYR A 352 29.70 45.91 -16.00
N VAL A 353 30.92 45.97 -15.43
CA VAL A 353 31.25 45.31 -14.16
C VAL A 353 30.46 45.93 -13.00
N PHE A 354 30.32 47.25 -12.93
CA PHE A 354 29.55 47.91 -11.87
C PHE A 354 28.04 47.61 -11.99
N ALA A 355 27.48 47.63 -13.19
CA ALA A 355 26.09 47.26 -13.44
C ALA A 355 25.81 45.80 -13.08
N ALA A 356 26.70 44.87 -13.44
CA ALA A 356 26.59 43.46 -13.08
C ALA A 356 26.64 43.22 -11.56
N SER A 357 27.35 44.05 -10.80
CA SER A 357 27.40 43.95 -9.32
C SER A 357 26.25 44.64 -8.57
N VAL A 358 25.44 45.47 -9.22
CA VAL A 358 24.30 46.18 -8.58
C VAL A 358 22.97 45.43 -8.75
N PHE A 359 22.82 44.60 -9.80
CA PHE A 359 21.70 43.67 -9.92
C PHE A 359 21.94 42.30 -9.26
N GLY A 360 23.11 42.12 -8.62
CA GLY A 360 23.43 40.98 -7.77
C GLY A 360 22.76 41.03 -6.39
N SER A 361 21.49 41.39 -6.32
CA SER A 361 20.72 41.27 -5.07
C SER A 361 20.42 39.79 -4.82
N GLU A 362 21.23 39.14 -3.98
CA GLU A 362 20.75 37.97 -3.25
C GLU A 362 19.53 38.41 -2.44
N ALA A 363 18.34 38.01 -2.88
CA ALA A 363 17.15 38.13 -2.07
C ALA A 363 17.43 37.40 -0.74
N PRO A 364 17.18 38.01 0.43
CA PRO A 364 17.59 37.47 1.71
C PRO A 364 17.07 36.04 1.85
N GLY A 365 17.99 35.07 1.99
CA GLY A 365 17.84 33.66 1.59
C GLY A 365 16.74 32.87 2.29
N GLY A 366 15.49 33.20 1.96
CA GLY A 366 14.31 32.44 2.32
C GLY A 366 14.27 31.16 1.49
N LYS A 367 14.34 30.02 2.18
CA LYS A 367 14.17 28.70 1.58
C LYS A 367 12.83 28.63 0.84
N CYS A 368 12.75 27.74 -0.13
CA CYS A 368 11.54 27.46 -0.90
C CYS A 368 11.17 25.96 -0.81
N CYS A 369 10.04 25.57 -1.40
CA CYS A 369 9.68 24.15 -1.53
C CYS A 369 10.35 23.50 -2.74
N VAL A 370 11.66 23.69 -2.89
CA VAL A 370 12.51 22.96 -3.83
C VAL A 370 13.65 22.32 -3.05
N TRP A 371 13.95 21.06 -3.38
CA TRP A 371 15.02 20.31 -2.76
C TRP A 371 15.91 19.65 -3.81
N ARG A 372 17.19 19.48 -3.49
CA ARG A 372 18.17 18.78 -4.32
C ARG A 372 18.66 17.53 -3.62
N VAL A 373 18.80 16.42 -4.35
CA VAL A 373 19.48 15.22 -3.86
C VAL A 373 20.97 15.37 -4.12
N THR A 374 21.77 15.48 -3.06
CA THR A 374 23.16 15.96 -3.12
C THR A 374 24.22 14.85 -3.18
N ASN A 375 23.82 13.57 -3.03
CA ASN A 375 24.71 12.41 -3.17
C ASN A 375 24.52 11.64 -4.49
N LEU A 376 24.09 12.31 -5.56
CA LEU A 376 24.00 11.78 -6.92
C LEU A 376 25.00 12.50 -7.85
N SER A 377 25.42 11.82 -8.93
CA SER A 377 26.37 12.34 -9.92
C SER A 377 25.77 13.36 -10.91
N VAL A 378 24.44 13.50 -10.91
CA VAL A 378 23.69 14.43 -11.78
C VAL A 378 22.68 15.23 -10.96
N PRO A 379 22.24 16.41 -11.42
CA PRO A 379 21.19 17.17 -10.74
C PRO A 379 19.89 16.36 -10.67
N PHE A 380 19.39 16.15 -9.44
CA PHE A 380 18.09 15.52 -9.21
C PHE A 380 17.33 16.36 -8.19
N TYR A 381 16.14 16.82 -8.57
CA TYR A 381 15.35 17.76 -7.77
C TYR A 381 14.00 17.18 -7.36
N LEU A 382 13.51 17.64 -6.22
CA LEU A 382 12.13 17.47 -5.77
C LEU A 382 11.51 18.88 -5.73
N VAL A 383 10.35 19.07 -6.33
CA VAL A 383 9.74 20.38 -6.58
C VAL A 383 8.31 20.35 -6.04
N GLY A 384 8.11 20.97 -4.88
CA GLY A 384 6.85 21.05 -4.17
C GLY A 384 5.96 22.16 -4.74
N THR A 385 4.86 21.78 -5.36
CA THR A 385 3.92 22.70 -6.01
C THR A 385 2.76 23.08 -5.10
N LEU A 386 1.98 24.07 -5.55
CA LEU A 386 0.58 24.25 -5.19
C LEU A 386 -0.23 24.30 -6.50
N HIS A 387 -1.27 23.47 -6.59
CA HIS A 387 -2.09 23.30 -7.80
C HIS A 387 -2.93 24.54 -8.17
N ALA A 388 -3.04 25.53 -7.28
CA ALA A 388 -3.67 26.81 -7.56
C ALA A 388 -2.94 27.92 -6.81
N LEU A 389 -2.68 29.02 -7.51
CA LEU A 389 -2.08 30.25 -6.98
C LEU A 389 -2.75 31.47 -7.61
N SER A 390 -2.39 32.66 -7.12
CA SER A 390 -2.70 33.92 -7.79
C SER A 390 -1.59 34.31 -8.77
N ALA A 391 -1.93 35.12 -9.77
CA ALA A 391 -0.93 35.85 -10.55
C ALA A 391 0.00 36.70 -9.66
N SER A 392 -0.46 37.13 -8.48
CA SER A 392 0.34 37.86 -7.48
C SER A 392 1.34 37.00 -6.68
N ASP A 393 1.39 35.69 -6.92
CA ASP A 393 2.42 34.80 -6.35
C ASP A 393 3.65 34.63 -7.24
N TYR A 394 3.66 35.24 -8.43
CA TYR A 394 4.76 35.21 -9.40
C TYR A 394 5.59 36.51 -9.39
N PRO A 395 6.88 36.47 -9.76
CA PRO A 395 7.66 35.30 -10.19
C PRO A 395 7.98 34.32 -9.05
N LEU A 396 8.22 33.05 -9.41
CA LEU A 396 8.63 32.02 -8.46
C LEU A 396 10.09 32.25 -7.99
N PRO A 397 10.45 31.79 -6.78
CA PRO A 397 11.86 31.77 -6.33
C PRO A 397 12.79 31.07 -7.32
N ALA A 398 14.01 31.61 -7.48
CA ALA A 398 14.99 31.15 -8.47
C ALA A 398 15.28 29.63 -8.48
N PRO A 399 15.22 28.87 -7.36
CA PRO A 399 15.38 27.42 -7.38
C PRO A 399 14.33 26.66 -8.21
N TYR A 400 13.11 27.18 -8.38
CA TYR A 400 12.10 26.55 -9.26
C TYR A 400 12.57 26.59 -10.72
N GLU A 401 13.02 27.75 -11.20
CA GLU A 401 13.59 27.86 -12.54
C GLU A 401 14.87 27.03 -12.68
N GLN A 402 15.68 26.93 -11.62
CA GLN A 402 16.92 26.17 -11.63
C GLN A 402 16.68 24.67 -11.81
N ALA A 403 15.69 24.12 -11.10
CA ALA A 403 15.26 22.73 -11.28
C ALA A 403 14.83 22.45 -12.73
N ILE A 404 14.05 23.36 -13.34
CA ILE A 404 13.65 23.28 -14.76
C ILE A 404 14.86 23.39 -15.70
N ARG A 405 15.79 24.31 -15.46
CA ARG A 405 17.00 24.54 -16.31
C ARG A 405 17.93 23.33 -16.34
N ASP A 406 18.17 22.73 -15.18
CA ASP A 406 19.14 21.64 -15.02
C ASP A 406 18.58 20.29 -15.45
N SER A 407 17.25 20.14 -15.48
CA SER A 407 16.59 18.87 -15.79
C SER A 407 16.50 18.62 -17.30
N LYS A 408 16.73 17.36 -17.69
CA LYS A 408 16.39 16.83 -19.02
C LYS A 408 15.04 16.13 -19.03
N ARG A 409 14.49 15.82 -17.85
CA ARG A 409 13.19 15.18 -17.68
C ARG A 409 12.48 15.70 -16.44
N LEU A 410 11.16 15.79 -16.51
CA LEU A 410 10.30 16.15 -15.39
C LEU A 410 9.23 15.07 -15.21
N LEU A 411 9.12 14.53 -13.99
CA LEU A 411 8.10 13.56 -13.61
C LEU A 411 7.08 14.23 -12.70
N PHE A 412 5.88 14.43 -13.22
CA PHE A 412 4.74 15.00 -12.51
C PHE A 412 3.94 13.89 -11.81
N GLU A 413 2.92 14.20 -11.01
CA GLU A 413 2.06 13.16 -10.43
C GLU A 413 1.38 12.30 -11.50
N ILE A 414 0.81 12.96 -12.50
CA ILE A 414 0.12 12.40 -13.69
C ILE A 414 0.84 12.82 -14.98
N ASP A 415 0.40 12.35 -16.14
CA ASP A 415 0.86 12.89 -17.43
C ASP A 415 0.36 14.34 -17.62
N PRO A 416 1.26 15.35 -17.67
CA PRO A 416 0.89 16.77 -17.82
C PRO A 416 0.52 17.15 -19.27
N SER A 417 0.65 16.22 -20.22
CA SER A 417 0.35 16.44 -21.63
C SER A 417 -1.07 17.00 -21.83
N PRO A 418 -1.27 18.07 -22.64
CA PRO A 418 -2.60 18.51 -23.08
C PRO A 418 -3.38 17.47 -23.90
N LYS A 419 -2.79 16.30 -24.18
CA LYS A 419 -3.42 15.13 -24.83
C LYS A 419 -3.67 13.97 -23.85
N SER A 420 -3.40 14.17 -22.55
CA SER A 420 -3.61 13.20 -21.48
C SER A 420 -5.09 12.86 -21.34
N ASP A 421 -5.41 11.57 -21.14
CA ASP A 421 -6.80 11.11 -20.94
C ASP A 421 -7.34 11.35 -19.51
N PHE A 422 -6.53 12.00 -18.66
CA PHE A 422 -6.87 12.32 -17.28
C PHE A 422 -8.20 13.08 -17.11
N PRO A 423 -8.54 14.13 -17.90
CA PRO A 423 -9.80 14.86 -17.72
C PRO A 423 -11.04 14.00 -17.95
N GLU A 424 -11.00 13.07 -18.92
CA GLU A 424 -12.11 12.13 -19.16
C GLU A 424 -12.23 11.15 -17.99
N LYS A 425 -11.12 10.53 -17.57
CA LYS A 425 -11.09 9.57 -16.47
C LYS A 425 -11.55 10.20 -15.15
N PHE A 426 -11.08 11.41 -14.84
CA PHE A 426 -11.46 12.16 -13.66
C PHE A 426 -12.96 12.49 -13.68
N ALA A 427 -13.49 13.04 -14.78
CA ALA A 427 -14.91 13.33 -14.93
C ALA A 427 -15.78 12.06 -14.79
N LYS A 428 -15.40 10.97 -15.46
CA LYS A 428 -16.08 9.67 -15.39
C LYS A 428 -16.08 9.07 -13.97
N ALA A 429 -14.98 9.20 -13.24
CA ALA A 429 -14.84 8.69 -11.87
C ALA A 429 -15.48 9.58 -10.80
N SER A 430 -15.65 10.88 -11.07
CA SER A 430 -16.36 11.83 -10.20
C SER A 430 -17.81 11.40 -9.93
N SER A 431 -18.36 10.54 -10.78
CA SER A 431 -19.75 10.10 -10.79
C SER A 431 -19.97 8.69 -10.22
N TYR A 432 -21.21 8.41 -9.87
CA TYR A 432 -21.75 7.07 -9.65
C TYR A 432 -22.23 6.44 -10.97
N PRO A 433 -22.23 5.11 -11.08
CA PRO A 433 -22.79 4.40 -12.23
C PRO A 433 -24.32 4.49 -12.25
N LYS A 434 -24.93 4.31 -13.42
CA LYS A 434 -26.39 4.38 -13.58
C LYS A 434 -27.11 3.39 -12.65
N GLY A 435 -27.99 3.93 -11.81
CA GLY A 435 -28.77 3.17 -10.81
C GLY A 435 -28.24 3.30 -9.38
N ASP A 436 -27.14 4.03 -9.20
CA ASP A 436 -26.49 4.29 -7.93
C ASP A 436 -26.25 5.81 -7.76
N ASP A 437 -26.26 6.33 -6.54
CA ASP A 437 -26.11 7.77 -6.25
C ASP A 437 -25.67 8.04 -4.80
N ILE A 438 -25.34 9.30 -4.48
CA ILE A 438 -24.81 9.67 -3.16
C ILE A 438 -25.72 9.31 -1.97
N THR A 439 -27.02 9.10 -2.18
CA THR A 439 -27.97 8.78 -1.11
C THR A 439 -27.77 7.37 -0.52
N HIS A 440 -27.03 6.49 -1.21
CA HIS A 440 -26.60 5.20 -0.68
C HIS A 440 -25.27 5.26 0.09
N HIS A 441 -24.51 6.34 -0.05
CA HIS A 441 -23.07 6.42 0.29
C HIS A 441 -22.71 7.46 1.36
N VAL A 442 -23.66 8.26 1.86
CA VAL A 442 -23.44 9.16 3.02
C VAL A 442 -24.58 9.03 4.01
N HIS A 443 -24.33 9.37 5.28
CA HIS A 443 -25.36 9.37 6.31
C HIS A 443 -26.52 10.33 5.95
N PRO A 444 -27.80 9.97 6.19
CA PRO A 444 -28.94 10.81 5.83
C PRO A 444 -28.92 12.23 6.43
N GLN A 445 -28.25 12.44 7.58
CA GLN A 445 -28.04 13.78 8.15
C GLN A 445 -27.03 14.61 7.34
N THR A 446 -25.95 13.99 6.84
CA THR A 446 -24.99 14.63 5.94
C THR A 446 -25.64 14.98 4.61
N LEU A 447 -26.46 14.07 4.07
CA LEU A 447 -27.28 14.32 2.89
C LEU A 447 -28.24 15.51 3.09
N ALA A 448 -28.94 15.56 4.23
CA ALA A 448 -29.80 16.69 4.57
C ALA A 448 -29.01 18.00 4.77
N TYR A 449 -27.81 17.95 5.32
CA TYR A 449 -26.93 19.11 5.48
C TYR A 449 -26.35 19.59 4.13
N LEU A 450 -25.97 18.68 3.24
CA LEU A 450 -25.59 18.95 1.86
C LEU A 450 -26.71 19.68 1.14
N TRP A 451 -27.92 19.11 1.12
CA TRP A 451 -29.08 19.75 0.48
C TRP A 451 -29.46 21.07 1.13
N LYS A 452 -29.34 21.21 2.45
CA LYS A 452 -29.57 22.50 3.12
C LYS A 452 -28.58 23.55 2.62
N ASN A 453 -27.28 23.27 2.62
CA ASN A 453 -26.27 24.26 2.24
C ASN A 453 -26.32 24.60 0.74
N PHE A 454 -26.53 23.63 -0.15
CA PHE A 454 -26.63 23.88 -1.59
C PHE A 454 -27.97 24.52 -2.02
N ARG A 455 -29.05 24.36 -1.26
CA ARG A 455 -30.31 25.09 -1.49
C ARG A 455 -30.31 26.49 -0.87
N ILE A 456 -29.45 26.74 0.12
CA ILE A 456 -29.22 28.06 0.73
C ILE A 456 -28.15 28.86 -0.01
N SER A 457 -27.27 28.24 -0.81
CA SER A 457 -26.22 28.93 -1.58
C SER A 457 -26.71 29.82 -2.75
N ASN A 458 -28.00 30.15 -2.79
CA ASN A 458 -28.49 31.38 -3.41
C ASN A 458 -28.05 32.61 -2.58
N TYR A 459 -26.75 32.89 -2.58
CA TYR A 459 -26.18 34.08 -1.95
C TYR A 459 -26.46 35.33 -2.82
N ASP A 460 -27.33 36.19 -2.31
CA ASP A 460 -27.62 37.53 -2.80
C ASP A 460 -26.78 38.55 -1.99
N THR A 461 -25.95 39.45 -2.53
CA THR A 461 -25.48 39.80 -3.89
C THR A 461 -23.92 39.87 -3.85
N ARG A 462 -23.09 39.91 -4.91
CA ARG A 462 -23.25 40.48 -6.27
C ARG A 462 -22.55 39.71 -7.41
N THR A 463 -21.69 38.73 -7.14
CA THR A 463 -20.71 38.23 -8.14
C THR A 463 -20.74 36.73 -8.45
N PHE A 464 -21.49 35.91 -7.71
CA PHE A 464 -21.51 34.46 -7.94
C PHE A 464 -22.89 33.86 -7.74
N ARG A 465 -23.46 33.24 -8.79
CA ARG A 465 -24.78 32.58 -8.77
C ARG A 465 -24.67 31.16 -9.29
N ILE A 466 -24.81 30.17 -8.41
CA ILE A 466 -24.99 28.77 -8.81
C ILE A 466 -26.45 28.58 -9.22
N GLY A 467 -26.74 28.60 -10.51
CA GLY A 467 -28.08 28.31 -11.02
C GLY A 467 -28.48 26.84 -10.84
N ASP A 468 -29.78 26.57 -10.83
CA ASP A 468 -30.37 25.23 -10.58
C ASP A 468 -29.81 24.12 -11.48
N HIS A 469 -29.33 24.48 -12.68
CA HIS A 469 -28.62 23.59 -13.62
C HIS A 469 -27.45 22.80 -12.99
N TYR A 470 -26.75 23.34 -11.98
CA TYR A 470 -25.67 22.62 -11.31
C TYR A 470 -26.16 21.69 -10.19
N VAL A 471 -27.25 22.04 -9.51
CA VAL A 471 -27.79 21.27 -8.37
C VAL A 471 -28.26 19.87 -8.81
N GLY A 472 -28.78 19.76 -10.04
CA GLY A 472 -29.23 18.48 -10.61
C GLY A 472 -28.14 17.41 -10.74
N ASN A 473 -26.87 17.80 -10.89
CA ASN A 473 -25.78 16.84 -11.11
C ASN A 473 -25.13 16.34 -9.81
N ILE A 474 -25.19 17.13 -8.73
CA ILE A 474 -24.60 16.82 -7.41
C ILE A 474 -25.07 15.46 -6.88
N ARG A 475 -26.33 15.07 -7.15
CA ARG A 475 -26.87 13.76 -6.73
C ARG A 475 -26.05 12.58 -7.28
N ASN A 476 -25.59 12.66 -8.52
CA ASN A 476 -24.83 11.60 -9.18
C ASN A 476 -23.32 11.65 -8.86
N MET A 477 -22.84 12.62 -8.07
CA MET A 477 -21.42 12.84 -7.81
C MET A 477 -20.96 12.20 -6.49
N ARG A 478 -19.72 11.71 -6.47
CA ARG A 478 -19.06 11.19 -5.26
C ARG A 478 -18.77 12.31 -4.26
N PRO A 479 -18.79 12.04 -2.93
CA PRO A 479 -18.53 13.07 -1.92
C PRO A 479 -17.21 13.83 -2.13
N TRP A 480 -16.12 13.14 -2.48
CA TRP A 480 -14.82 13.79 -2.78
C TRP A 480 -14.90 14.72 -4.00
N ALA A 481 -15.69 14.38 -5.02
CA ALA A 481 -15.85 15.21 -6.20
C ALA A 481 -16.62 16.48 -5.84
N ILE A 482 -17.69 16.36 -5.05
CA ILE A 482 -18.42 17.50 -4.50
C ILE A 482 -17.47 18.39 -3.69
N VAL A 483 -16.52 17.84 -2.92
CA VAL A 483 -15.48 18.61 -2.22
C VAL A 483 -14.56 19.36 -3.19
N SER A 484 -14.04 18.71 -4.24
CA SER A 484 -13.25 19.38 -5.27
C SER A 484 -14.02 20.53 -5.94
N PHE A 485 -15.31 20.33 -6.23
CA PHE A 485 -16.18 21.38 -6.73
C PHE A 485 -16.41 22.48 -5.68
N ILE A 486 -16.65 22.17 -4.40
CA ILE A 486 -16.77 23.18 -3.33
C ILE A 486 -15.52 24.05 -3.25
N TRP A 487 -14.32 23.46 -3.31
CA TRP A 487 -13.06 24.19 -3.23
C TRP A 487 -12.75 25.02 -4.49
N GLY A 488 -13.11 24.54 -5.69
CA GLY A 488 -12.99 25.32 -6.93
C GLY A 488 -14.05 26.43 -7.06
N ILE A 489 -15.27 26.19 -6.58
CA ILE A 489 -16.39 27.14 -6.62
C ILE A 489 -16.27 28.21 -5.54
N ARG A 490 -15.95 27.84 -4.29
CA ARG A 490 -15.58 28.77 -3.21
C ARG A 490 -14.09 29.12 -3.31
N GLY A 491 -13.57 29.27 -4.53
CA GLY A 491 -12.16 29.54 -4.77
C GLY A 491 -11.69 30.72 -3.91
N TYR A 492 -10.57 30.51 -3.22
CA TYR A 492 -9.83 31.56 -2.54
C TYR A 492 -9.66 32.71 -3.55
N ASN A 493 -10.34 33.85 -3.34
CA ASN A 493 -10.91 34.66 -4.45
C ASN A 493 -9.89 35.19 -5.50
N ASP A 494 -8.59 35.08 -5.24
CA ASP A 494 -7.50 35.49 -6.12
C ASP A 494 -6.73 34.32 -6.78
N VAL A 495 -7.07 33.05 -6.53
CA VAL A 495 -6.32 31.87 -7.01
C VAL A 495 -7.07 31.00 -8.02
N PHE A 496 -6.33 30.42 -8.98
CA PHE A 496 -6.86 29.57 -10.05
C PHE A 496 -5.89 28.43 -10.38
N SER A 497 -6.41 27.31 -10.89
CA SER A 497 -5.57 26.16 -11.28
C SER A 497 -4.67 26.44 -12.49
N SER A 498 -5.11 27.30 -13.40
CA SER A 498 -4.30 27.80 -14.53
C SER A 498 -3.10 28.69 -14.12
N HIS A 499 -3.01 29.05 -12.84
CA HIS A 499 -1.84 29.68 -12.24
C HIS A 499 -1.07 28.72 -11.31
N GLY A 500 -1.46 27.44 -11.24
CA GLY A 500 -0.80 26.41 -10.46
C GLY A 500 0.66 26.23 -10.85
N VAL A 501 1.50 25.86 -9.89
CA VAL A 501 2.95 25.77 -10.10
C VAL A 501 3.28 24.58 -11.01
N ASP A 502 2.53 23.49 -10.91
CA ASP A 502 2.60 22.33 -11.82
C ASP A 502 2.27 22.72 -13.28
N GLU A 503 1.16 23.42 -13.53
CA GLU A 503 0.80 23.97 -14.85
C GLU A 503 1.92 24.87 -15.41
N HIS A 504 2.46 25.77 -14.58
CA HIS A 504 3.58 26.65 -14.97
C HIS A 504 4.84 25.86 -15.32
N ILE A 505 5.22 24.86 -14.50
CA ILE A 505 6.42 24.04 -14.72
C ILE A 505 6.27 23.24 -16.02
N ALA A 506 5.10 22.64 -16.27
CA ALA A 506 4.82 21.89 -17.51
C ALA A 506 4.95 22.80 -18.75
N TYR A 507 4.32 23.98 -18.73
CA TYR A 507 4.45 24.96 -19.81
C TYR A 507 5.92 25.34 -20.10
N GLN A 508 6.73 25.56 -19.07
CA GLN A 508 8.16 25.87 -19.22
C GLN A 508 8.99 24.66 -19.69
N ALA A 509 8.65 23.44 -19.26
CA ALA A 509 9.31 22.19 -19.64
C ALA A 509 9.05 21.86 -21.13
N SER A 510 7.79 21.84 -21.55
CA SER A 510 7.38 21.69 -22.95
C SER A 510 8.06 22.73 -23.86
N ARG A 511 8.11 24.01 -23.45
CA ARG A 511 8.82 25.07 -24.20
C ARG A 511 10.33 24.88 -24.31
N ARG A 512 10.94 24.05 -23.46
CA ARG A 512 12.37 23.71 -23.48
C ARG A 512 12.67 22.39 -24.18
N GLY A 513 11.64 21.66 -24.62
CA GLY A 513 11.80 20.31 -25.17
C GLY A 513 12.33 19.31 -24.13
N ALA A 514 11.99 19.49 -22.85
CA ALA A 514 12.27 18.49 -21.82
C ALA A 514 11.34 17.28 -22.00
N GLU A 515 11.75 16.11 -21.52
CA GLU A 515 10.87 14.95 -21.46
C GLU A 515 9.91 15.05 -20.27
N GLU A 516 8.63 14.79 -20.49
CA GLU A 516 7.57 14.91 -19.48
C GLU A 516 6.81 13.58 -19.35
N ALA A 517 6.46 13.18 -18.12
CA ALA A 517 5.66 11.98 -17.83
C ALA A 517 5.10 11.99 -16.40
N GLY A 518 4.15 11.10 -16.12
CA GLY A 518 3.65 10.83 -14.76
C GLY A 518 4.53 9.89 -13.91
N LEU A 519 4.40 10.01 -12.58
CA LEU A 519 4.91 9.11 -11.56
C LEU A 519 4.05 7.85 -11.42
N GLU A 520 2.73 8.01 -11.53
CA GLU A 520 1.72 6.94 -11.61
C GLU A 520 0.85 7.12 -12.86
N SER A 521 0.02 6.14 -13.21
CA SER A 521 -0.88 6.28 -14.36
C SER A 521 -2.11 7.13 -14.03
N ASN A 522 -2.75 7.69 -15.06
CA ASN A 522 -4.01 8.40 -14.91
C ASN A 522 -5.10 7.52 -14.26
N ASP A 523 -5.08 6.20 -14.48
CA ASP A 523 -6.00 5.26 -13.84
C ASP A 523 -5.66 5.03 -12.34
N ASP A 524 -4.37 4.94 -11.98
CA ASP A 524 -3.93 4.84 -10.57
C ASP A 524 -4.32 6.09 -9.77
N HIS A 525 -4.08 7.27 -10.34
CA HIS A 525 -4.41 8.56 -9.72
C HIS A 525 -5.93 8.73 -9.57
N VAL A 526 -6.70 8.29 -10.56
CA VAL A 526 -8.17 8.35 -10.49
C VAL A 526 -8.72 7.31 -9.51
N GLU A 527 -8.11 6.12 -9.37
CA GLU A 527 -8.52 5.11 -8.37
C GLU A 527 -8.20 5.54 -6.93
N VAL A 528 -7.16 6.36 -6.73
CA VAL A 528 -6.89 7.07 -5.46
C VAL A 528 -8.07 7.94 -5.01
N LEU A 529 -8.90 8.46 -5.92
CA LEU A 529 -10.10 9.20 -5.56
C LEU A 529 -11.35 8.30 -5.59
N LYS A 530 -11.58 7.60 -6.71
CA LYS A 530 -12.76 6.77 -6.98
C LYS A 530 -13.02 5.70 -5.92
N GLY A 531 -11.98 4.99 -5.49
CA GLY A 531 -12.06 3.88 -4.53
C GLY A 531 -11.93 4.31 -3.06
N MET A 532 -11.92 5.61 -2.76
CA MET A 532 -11.91 6.11 -1.37
C MET A 532 -13.14 5.56 -0.64
N ALA A 533 -12.96 5.08 0.61
CA ALA A 533 -14.06 4.54 1.38
C ALA A 533 -15.10 5.62 1.69
N ASP A 534 -16.38 5.24 1.65
CA ASP A 534 -17.52 6.16 1.82
C ASP A 534 -17.40 7.03 3.08
N MET A 535 -16.97 6.45 4.21
CA MET A 535 -16.74 7.17 5.46
C MET A 535 -15.66 8.26 5.35
N ASP A 536 -14.54 7.96 4.68
CA ASP A 536 -13.45 8.92 4.51
C ASP A 536 -13.86 10.05 3.54
N ALA A 537 -14.59 9.70 2.48
CA ALA A 537 -15.14 10.67 1.53
C ALA A 537 -16.25 11.54 2.16
N GLU A 538 -17.08 10.97 3.04
CA GLU A 538 -18.10 11.67 3.82
C GLU A 538 -17.48 12.64 4.83
N ILE A 539 -16.40 12.26 5.51
CA ILE A 539 -15.65 13.15 6.41
C ILE A 539 -15.10 14.36 5.64
N MET A 540 -14.54 14.15 4.43
CA MET A 540 -14.11 15.28 3.57
C MET A 540 -15.28 16.20 3.20
N LEU A 541 -16.46 15.63 2.89
CA LEU A 541 -17.64 16.41 2.53
C LEU A 541 -18.21 17.21 3.70
N LEU A 542 -18.31 16.60 4.88
CA LEU A 542 -18.71 17.28 6.11
C LEU A 542 -17.73 18.40 6.47
N ASP A 543 -16.42 18.16 6.37
CA ASP A 543 -15.40 19.17 6.61
C ASP A 543 -15.55 20.40 5.68
N ALA A 544 -15.65 20.16 4.37
CA ALA A 544 -15.81 21.22 3.38
C ALA A 544 -17.13 22.00 3.55
N LEU A 545 -18.21 21.32 3.96
CA LEU A 545 -19.51 21.97 4.22
C LEU A 545 -19.48 22.79 5.53
N VAL A 546 -18.95 22.24 6.62
CA VAL A 546 -19.01 22.82 7.98
C VAL A 546 -17.98 23.93 8.20
N LYS A 547 -16.74 23.81 7.69
CA LYS A 547 -15.70 24.82 7.93
C LYS A 547 -15.89 26.09 7.10
N GLY A 548 -16.44 25.98 5.89
CA GLY A 548 -16.71 27.12 5.02
C GLY A 548 -15.49 28.02 4.84
N ASP A 549 -15.64 29.31 5.17
CA ASP A 549 -14.57 30.32 5.17
C ASP A 549 -13.31 29.93 5.93
N LYS A 550 -13.39 29.07 6.97
CA LYS A 550 -12.18 28.64 7.70
C LYS A 550 -11.22 27.85 6.81
N ARG A 551 -11.71 27.11 5.81
CA ARG A 551 -10.82 26.49 4.81
C ARG A 551 -10.12 27.55 3.96
N ARG A 552 -10.78 28.67 3.64
CA ARG A 552 -10.15 29.79 2.92
C ARG A 552 -8.91 30.27 3.68
N ASP A 553 -9.07 30.45 4.98
CA ASP A 553 -8.03 31.06 5.81
C ASP A 553 -6.90 30.04 6.10
N GLU A 554 -7.23 28.76 6.35
CA GLU A 554 -6.25 27.66 6.50
C GLU A 554 -5.42 27.40 5.23
N PHE A 555 -5.98 27.55 4.03
CA PHE A 555 -5.20 27.49 2.78
C PHE A 555 -4.27 28.69 2.64
N ASN A 556 -4.71 29.89 3.06
CA ASN A 556 -3.84 31.07 3.04
C ASN A 556 -2.66 30.92 4.02
N GLU A 557 -2.83 30.22 5.15
CA GLU A 557 -1.69 29.76 5.98
C GLU A 557 -0.72 28.87 5.19
N VAL A 558 -1.24 27.86 4.48
CA VAL A 558 -0.44 26.91 3.67
C VAL A 558 0.29 27.61 2.53
N ARG A 559 -0.39 28.48 1.79
CA ARG A 559 0.18 29.32 0.72
C ARG A 559 1.26 30.24 1.26
N ALA A 560 1.04 30.89 2.41
CA ALA A 560 2.05 31.73 3.06
C ALA A 560 3.25 30.92 3.59
N ALA A 561 3.03 29.70 4.10
CA ALA A 561 4.10 28.79 4.52
C ALA A 561 4.94 28.30 3.33
N TRP A 562 4.28 27.88 2.24
CA TRP A 562 4.92 27.47 0.99
C TRP A 562 5.77 28.58 0.37
N LYS A 563 5.27 29.83 0.31
CA LYS A 563 6.04 31.00 -0.15
C LYS A 563 7.29 31.31 0.68
N ARG A 564 7.42 30.76 1.90
CA ARG A 564 8.59 30.88 2.78
C ARG A 564 9.40 29.58 2.94
N GLY A 565 9.05 28.52 2.19
CA GLY A 565 9.67 27.19 2.36
C GLY A 565 9.52 26.60 3.77
N ASP A 566 8.46 26.97 4.49
CA ASP A 566 8.22 26.63 5.90
C ASP A 566 7.71 25.19 6.04
N VAL A 567 8.63 24.24 5.82
CA VAL A 567 8.36 22.79 5.85
C VAL A 567 7.79 22.32 7.19
N THR A 568 8.07 23.05 8.27
CA THR A 568 7.55 22.74 9.61
C THR A 568 6.08 23.12 9.72
N ALA A 569 5.68 24.30 9.27
CA ALA A 569 4.26 24.69 9.22
C ALA A 569 3.46 23.80 8.24
N LEU A 570 4.06 23.46 7.09
CA LEU A 570 3.45 22.57 6.09
C LEU A 570 3.25 21.14 6.62
N ALA A 571 4.27 20.55 7.25
CA ALA A 571 4.15 19.26 7.92
C ALA A 571 3.13 19.31 9.07
N ALA A 572 3.11 20.40 9.84
CA ALA A 572 2.13 20.61 10.91
C ALA A 572 0.70 20.81 10.39
N HIS A 573 0.49 21.24 9.14
CA HIS A 573 -0.82 21.26 8.50
C HIS A 573 -1.23 19.85 8.05
N GLY A 574 -0.36 19.11 7.35
CA GLY A 574 -0.64 17.70 6.98
C GLY A 574 -0.95 16.82 8.20
N GLU A 575 -0.23 17.03 9.30
CA GLU A 575 -0.50 16.40 10.60
C GLU A 575 -1.78 16.88 11.30
N ARG A 576 -2.40 18.02 10.92
CA ARG A 576 -3.77 18.35 11.37
C ARG A 576 -4.81 17.60 10.55
N GLU A 577 -4.63 17.52 9.23
CA GLU A 577 -5.56 16.84 8.33
C GLU A 577 -5.57 15.32 8.57
N LYS A 578 -4.40 14.71 8.76
CA LYS A 578 -4.22 13.28 9.10
C LYS A 578 -4.85 12.85 10.43
N LYS A 579 -5.14 13.80 11.34
CA LYS A 579 -5.86 13.59 12.61
C LYS A 579 -7.38 13.81 12.50
N GLN A 580 -7.85 14.40 11.41
CA GLN A 580 -9.27 14.57 11.10
C GLN A 580 -9.74 13.39 10.24
N ASN A 581 -8.95 13.05 9.23
CA ASN A 581 -9.27 12.02 8.25
C ASN A 581 -8.03 11.19 7.89
N LEU A 582 -7.74 10.19 8.73
CA LEU A 582 -6.59 9.32 8.55
C LEU A 582 -6.68 8.48 7.28
N GLY A 583 -7.86 7.92 6.96
CA GLY A 583 -8.05 7.06 5.78
C GLY A 583 -7.80 7.81 4.47
N ALA A 584 -8.42 8.98 4.30
CA ALA A 584 -8.15 9.83 3.13
C ALA A 584 -6.67 10.29 3.11
N SER A 585 -6.10 10.69 4.24
CA SER A 585 -4.70 11.19 4.27
C SER A 585 -3.67 10.12 3.93
N LEU A 586 -3.84 8.90 4.44
CA LEU A 586 -3.01 7.75 4.08
C LEU A 586 -3.12 7.43 2.58
N ARG A 587 -4.35 7.43 2.04
CA ARG A 587 -4.64 7.16 0.63
C ARG A 587 -4.06 8.22 -0.32
N LEU A 588 -4.24 9.49 0.02
CA LEU A 588 -3.85 10.64 -0.81
C LEU A 588 -2.34 10.96 -0.72
N LEU A 589 -1.65 10.56 0.35
CA LEU A 589 -0.23 10.86 0.58
C LEU A 589 0.60 9.59 0.83
N ASP A 590 0.57 9.00 2.03
CA ASP A 590 1.49 7.92 2.44
C ASP A 590 1.54 6.74 1.45
N TYR A 591 0.39 6.29 0.94
CA TYR A 591 0.30 5.15 0.01
C TYR A 591 0.96 5.50 -1.33
N ARG A 592 0.68 6.69 -1.87
CA ARG A 592 1.27 7.19 -3.13
C ARG A 592 2.78 7.39 -2.97
N ASN A 593 3.22 7.98 -1.85
CA ASN A 593 4.63 8.13 -1.51
C ASN A 593 5.34 6.76 -1.53
N LEU A 594 4.80 5.74 -0.84
CA LEU A 594 5.37 4.38 -0.84
C LEU A 594 5.49 3.78 -2.25
N ARG A 595 4.48 3.95 -3.11
CA ARG A 595 4.53 3.53 -4.52
C ARG A 595 5.62 4.27 -5.29
N TRP A 596 5.65 5.60 -5.18
CA TRP A 596 6.55 6.47 -5.92
C TRP A 596 8.02 6.26 -5.58
N ILE A 597 8.39 5.91 -4.34
CA ILE A 597 9.80 5.69 -3.99
C ILE A 597 10.45 4.64 -4.91
N ARG A 598 9.79 3.50 -5.19
CA ARG A 598 10.33 2.49 -6.11
C ARG A 598 10.59 3.06 -7.52
N ARG A 599 9.72 3.98 -7.98
CA ARG A 599 9.82 4.66 -9.29
C ARG A 599 10.91 5.74 -9.30
N ILE A 600 10.99 6.54 -8.25
CA ILE A 600 12.00 7.61 -8.06
C ILE A 600 13.40 6.99 -7.95
N GLU A 601 13.58 5.92 -7.17
CA GLU A 601 14.86 5.20 -7.07
C GLU A 601 15.25 4.51 -8.39
N ALA A 602 14.28 4.11 -9.23
CA ALA A 602 14.55 3.60 -10.57
C ALA A 602 14.96 4.74 -11.54
N GLU A 603 14.34 5.91 -11.44
CA GLU A 603 14.68 7.09 -12.22
C GLU A 603 16.09 7.60 -11.90
N MET A 604 16.45 7.69 -10.61
CA MET A 604 17.81 8.06 -10.17
C MET A 604 18.89 7.14 -10.77
N LYS A 605 18.59 5.84 -10.94
CA LYS A 605 19.51 4.85 -11.52
C LYS A 605 19.71 5.00 -13.03
N THR A 606 18.91 5.81 -13.72
CA THR A 606 19.14 6.14 -15.14
C THR A 606 20.34 7.06 -15.35
N GLY A 607 20.78 7.79 -14.31
CA GLY A 607 21.80 8.83 -14.42
C GLY A 607 21.33 10.06 -15.21
N LYS A 608 20.02 10.23 -15.44
CA LYS A 608 19.46 11.39 -16.13
C LYS A 608 19.22 12.56 -15.15
N PRO A 609 19.52 13.81 -15.53
CA PRO A 609 19.12 14.97 -14.75
C PRO A 609 17.59 15.11 -14.76
N THR A 610 16.95 15.03 -13.61
CA THR A 610 15.48 14.91 -13.51
C THR A 610 14.90 15.70 -12.33
N SER A 611 13.76 16.35 -12.54
CA SER A 611 12.92 16.88 -11.45
C SER A 611 11.71 16.01 -11.20
N ILE A 612 11.35 15.81 -9.93
CA ILE A 612 10.07 15.23 -9.49
C ILE A 612 9.17 16.38 -9.05
N VAL A 613 8.01 16.53 -9.67
CA VAL A 613 7.10 17.67 -9.51
C VAL A 613 5.79 17.16 -8.90
N ALA A 614 5.47 17.56 -7.68
CA ALA A 614 4.27 17.09 -6.98
C ALA A 614 3.78 18.11 -5.94
N GLY A 615 2.52 18.01 -5.53
CA GLY A 615 1.94 18.84 -4.49
C GLY A 615 2.77 18.78 -3.20
N THR A 616 3.03 19.93 -2.59
CA THR A 616 3.98 20.10 -1.47
C THR A 616 3.74 19.16 -0.28
N ALA A 617 2.49 18.70 -0.07
CA ALA A 617 2.13 17.71 0.94
C ALA A 617 2.86 16.36 0.78
N HIS A 618 3.30 15.99 -0.43
CA HIS A 618 4.10 14.78 -0.68
C HIS A 618 5.54 14.88 -0.15
N PHE A 619 6.05 16.09 0.13
CA PHE A 619 7.44 16.32 0.54
C PHE A 619 7.62 16.67 2.02
N CYS A 620 6.59 17.19 2.69
CA CYS A 620 6.69 17.66 4.08
C CYS A 620 6.13 16.66 5.10
N GLY A 621 6.89 16.36 6.16
CA GLY A 621 6.44 15.58 7.33
C GLY A 621 6.78 14.09 7.31
N PRO A 622 6.28 13.30 8.30
CA PRO A 622 6.52 11.87 8.38
C PRO A 622 5.93 11.11 7.18
N ASN A 623 6.64 10.10 6.69
CA ASN A 623 6.29 9.30 5.52
C ASN A 623 6.18 10.11 4.21
N SER A 624 6.73 11.32 4.17
CA SER A 624 6.91 12.07 2.92
C SER A 624 7.95 11.41 2.01
N VAL A 625 7.98 11.77 0.73
CA VAL A 625 9.01 11.33 -0.21
C VAL A 625 10.41 11.66 0.30
N ILE A 626 10.60 12.82 0.95
CA ILE A 626 11.90 13.23 1.52
C ILE A 626 12.30 12.34 2.69
N ASP A 627 11.41 12.15 3.66
CA ASP A 627 11.64 11.28 4.83
C ASP A 627 11.94 9.83 4.41
N LEU A 628 11.17 9.30 3.45
CA LEU A 628 11.36 7.95 2.92
C LEU A 628 12.66 7.78 2.12
N LEU A 629 13.15 8.82 1.43
CA LEU A 629 14.46 8.81 0.76
C LEU A 629 15.62 8.99 1.75
N GLN A 630 15.49 9.88 2.74
CA GLN A 630 16.51 10.05 3.79
C GLN A 630 16.70 8.76 4.60
N LYS A 631 15.61 8.05 4.94
CA LYS A 631 15.63 6.71 5.54
C LYS A 631 16.30 5.63 4.68
N ARG A 632 16.54 5.89 3.39
CA ARG A 632 17.27 5.02 2.44
C ARG A 632 18.71 5.48 2.18
N GLY A 633 19.17 6.55 2.82
CA GLY A 633 20.54 7.06 2.71
C GLY A 633 20.76 8.12 1.63
N TYR A 634 19.70 8.65 1.01
CA TYR A 634 19.82 9.82 0.12
C TYR A 634 20.01 11.09 0.96
N LYS A 635 20.99 11.92 0.57
CA LYS A 635 21.20 13.25 1.16
C LYS A 635 20.34 14.24 0.41
N ILE A 636 19.50 14.98 1.13
CA ILE A 636 18.55 15.94 0.55
C ILE A 636 18.73 17.29 1.22
N GLU A 637 18.93 18.32 0.41
CA GLU A 637 19.12 19.71 0.79
C GLU A 637 17.92 20.54 0.31
N GLN A 638 17.46 21.49 1.13
CA GLN A 638 16.41 22.45 0.75
C GLN A 638 17.07 23.73 0.24
N LEU A 639 16.59 24.24 -0.89
CA LEU A 639 17.10 25.42 -1.60
C LEU A 639 16.34 26.69 -1.22
#